data_AF-A0A2A5WDJ6-F1
#
_entry.id   AF-A0A2A5WDJ6-F1
#
_cell.length_a   1.000
_cell.length_b   1.000
_cell.length_c   1.000
_cell.angle_alpha   90.00
_cell.angle_beta   90.00
_cell.angle_gamma   90.00
#
_symmetry.space_group_name_H-M   'P 1'
#
loop_
_entity.id
_entity.type
_entity.pdbx_description
1 polymer ?
#
loop_
_entity_poly.entity_id
_entity_poly.type
_entity_poly.pdbx_seq_one_letter_code
_entity_poly.pdbx_strand_id
1 'polypeptide(L)'
;MLQIGDAKVDDIEINENSGPTSPIIPIDFTPHDEKGPRVTFKPKPVHFVVGVFFLLSGIAGWFVLTARSVFVEVNPITAQIEISGGLRVRLGQRYLIRTGSYEIKLTNEGYHETNTQLLVTNEQSQTVPFEMRRLPGIVSIATMELNGARVQIDGVDIGVTPLVDIPIEPGQHQMTISMDRYLDYGETIDIEGREVEQRYQSSLEPAWAVVSLSTTPPGADVFLDGVVIGTTPVNSEIIQGRRDLTFKLAGHKAWQEDFDVIAGEDFTVPQVELEPADGLVFIRSNPSAAAVTIGGEYKGLTPLEVALPPGQNHDLTFLKNGYRSVRTSIRTEPNQERELSIDLDPELTNVSVIAHPEDAELYVNGEFRGLANQTIALMAASQKIEIRKEGFVPYASEFISRPGLDQAIRVTLKSLEQARLDQIQPVITTATGQQLKLFYPGAFTMGASRREAGRRPNENLRDIELERPFYISFREVRNTEYRQFDPEHSSGTVSGVTLNNEEQPVVQISWSQAARYCNWLSEQESLPLFYEIEGEDVVGFNSNTTGYRLPTEAEWAWTARTDGSGNQLKYSWGDELPPPENAGNFADITAQNYLGEIMFNYNDNYFASAPVGSFTPNQYAIFDMAGNVSEWVHDFYGAVGSIGIEIDPLGPELGQFHTIRGSSWAHGAVTEMRLSFRDFGEEPRDDVGFRVARYLE
;
A
#
# COMPACT_ATOMS: atom_id res chain seq x y z
N MET A 1 87.98 -6.43 -53.71
CA MET A 1 88.87 -5.31 -54.11
C MET A 1 88.95 -5.33 -55.63
N LEU A 2 88.74 -4.25 -56.38
CA LEU A 2 89.11 -2.83 -56.16
C LEU A 2 90.63 -2.63 -56.24
N GLN A 3 91.13 -2.46 -57.47
CA GLN A 3 92.28 -1.61 -57.88
C GLN A 3 92.41 -1.72 -59.42
N ILE A 4 92.56 -0.60 -60.14
CA ILE A 4 93.84 -0.08 -60.67
C ILE A 4 94.65 -1.20 -61.36
N GLY A 5 94.79 -1.26 -62.69
CA GLY A 5 94.40 -0.30 -63.73
C GLY A 5 95.57 0.57 -64.21
N ASP A 6 96.34 0.02 -65.15
CA ASP A 6 97.22 0.70 -66.13
C ASP A 6 97.31 -0.30 -67.33
N ALA A 7 97.13 0.03 -68.62
CA ALA A 7 97.41 1.21 -69.44
C ALA A 7 98.85 1.27 -69.99
N LYS A 8 99.00 1.96 -71.14
CA LYS A 8 100.27 2.34 -71.81
C LYS A 8 101.10 1.16 -72.40
N VAL A 9 101.99 1.34 -73.37
CA VAL A 9 102.44 2.47 -74.25
C VAL A 9 103.16 1.81 -75.43
N ASP A 10 103.27 2.31 -76.67
CA ASP A 10 102.49 3.21 -77.56
C ASP A 10 102.99 2.80 -78.99
N ASP A 11 102.99 3.71 -79.98
CA ASP A 11 104.10 3.93 -80.96
C ASP A 11 104.57 2.82 -81.93
N ILE A 12 105.01 3.11 -83.16
CA ILE A 12 105.44 4.37 -83.83
C ILE A 12 105.03 4.22 -85.34
N GLU A 13 104.48 5.23 -86.04
CA GLU A 13 105.18 6.30 -86.80
C GLU A 13 106.15 5.80 -87.90
N ILE A 14 106.45 6.45 -89.04
CA ILE A 14 105.80 7.44 -89.96
C ILE A 14 106.42 7.14 -91.39
N ASN A 15 106.21 7.81 -92.54
CA ASN A 15 105.69 9.16 -92.86
C ASN A 15 105.13 9.24 -94.30
N GLU A 16 104.61 10.42 -94.69
CA GLU A 16 104.25 10.83 -96.05
C GLU A 16 105.49 11.12 -96.94
N ASN A 17 105.36 11.07 -98.28
CA ASN A 17 105.37 12.29 -99.13
C ASN A 17 105.01 12.05 -100.62
N SER A 18 104.75 13.17 -101.32
CA SER A 18 104.77 13.49 -102.78
C SER A 18 105.15 12.39 -103.81
N GLY A 19 104.57 12.36 -105.03
CA GLY A 19 103.96 13.49 -105.74
C GLY A 19 103.34 13.15 -107.12
N PRO A 20 103.34 14.09 -108.10
CA PRO A 20 102.37 14.12 -109.21
C PRO A 20 102.89 13.53 -110.53
N THR A 21 102.16 13.80 -111.62
CA THR A 21 102.51 13.60 -113.05
C THR A 21 102.51 12.13 -113.51
N SER A 22 101.70 11.76 -114.51
CA SER A 22 101.89 11.91 -115.97
C SER A 22 102.56 10.68 -116.61
N PRO A 23 102.36 10.45 -117.92
CA PRO A 23 101.38 11.08 -118.81
C PRO A 23 99.94 10.63 -118.51
N ILE A 24 99.09 10.56 -119.53
CA ILE A 24 97.98 9.59 -119.55
C ILE A 24 98.66 8.20 -119.82
N ILE A 25 98.09 7.21 -120.50
CA ILE A 25 98.09 7.06 -121.97
C ILE A 25 97.63 5.60 -122.24
N PRO A 26 97.08 5.26 -123.42
CA PRO A 26 96.84 3.88 -123.88
C PRO A 26 98.01 2.88 -123.67
N ILE A 27 97.83 1.56 -123.77
CA ILE A 27 97.01 0.84 -124.77
C ILE A 27 96.45 -0.50 -124.27
N ASP A 28 95.43 -0.96 -125.00
CA ASP A 28 95.04 -2.34 -125.32
C ASP A 28 95.97 -3.49 -124.86
N PHE A 29 95.42 -4.42 -124.05
CA PHE A 29 95.92 -5.79 -123.93
C PHE A 29 94.78 -6.73 -123.46
N THR A 30 94.21 -7.51 -124.40
CA THR A 30 93.05 -8.39 -124.18
C THR A 30 93.47 -9.86 -124.12
N PRO A 31 93.53 -10.50 -122.94
CA PRO A 31 92.46 -10.53 -121.93
C PRO A 31 91.02 -10.41 -122.44
N HIS A 32 90.66 -11.19 -123.46
CA HIS A 32 89.28 -11.31 -124.00
C HIS A 32 88.25 -11.62 -122.89
N ASP A 33 87.09 -10.96 -122.80
CA ASP A 33 86.02 -10.71 -123.79
C ASP A 33 85.22 -11.98 -124.15
N GLU A 34 83.89 -11.96 -124.21
CA GLU A 34 82.99 -10.79 -124.25
C GLU A 34 82.30 -10.48 -122.91
N LYS A 35 82.17 -9.18 -122.57
CA LYS A 35 81.07 -8.71 -121.71
C LYS A 35 79.79 -8.57 -122.53
N GLY A 36 79.24 -9.73 -122.93
CA GLY A 36 77.87 -9.84 -123.44
C GLY A 36 76.88 -9.18 -122.46
N PRO A 37 75.78 -8.57 -122.95
CA PRO A 37 75.34 -7.31 -122.35
C PRO A 37 74.77 -7.43 -120.93
N ARG A 38 75.28 -6.60 -120.00
CA ARG A 38 74.53 -6.25 -118.77
C ARG A 38 73.30 -5.43 -119.15
N VAL A 39 72.19 -6.13 -119.42
CA VAL A 39 70.88 -5.52 -119.66
C VAL A 39 70.50 -4.64 -118.46
N THR A 40 70.39 -3.33 -118.69
CA THR A 40 69.95 -2.40 -117.65
C THR A 40 68.46 -2.54 -117.43
N PHE A 41 68.06 -3.11 -116.30
CA PHE A 41 66.66 -3.27 -115.92
C PHE A 41 66.02 -1.90 -115.63
N LYS A 42 65.46 -1.27 -116.67
CA LYS A 42 64.61 -0.08 -116.52
C LYS A 42 63.20 -0.54 -116.10
N PRO A 43 62.75 -0.27 -114.87
CA PRO A 43 61.45 -0.74 -114.40
C PRO A 43 60.33 -0.03 -115.16
N LYS A 44 59.72 -0.72 -116.14
CA LYS A 44 58.45 -0.31 -116.75
C LYS A 44 57.34 -0.28 -115.69
N PRO A 45 56.30 0.58 -115.81
CA PRO A 45 55.22 0.72 -114.82
C PRO A 45 54.56 -0.60 -114.40
N VAL A 46 54.50 -1.59 -115.29
CA VAL A 46 54.01 -2.96 -115.02
C VAL A 46 54.65 -3.59 -113.79
N HIS A 47 55.95 -3.38 -113.54
CA HIS A 47 56.61 -3.94 -112.35
C HIS A 47 56.15 -3.28 -111.05
N PHE A 48 55.78 -2.00 -111.10
CA PHE A 48 55.19 -1.30 -109.96
C PHE A 48 53.76 -1.78 -109.69
N VAL A 49 52.97 -2.01 -110.76
CA VAL A 49 51.64 -2.63 -110.65
C VAL A 49 51.73 -4.06 -110.07
N VAL A 50 52.70 -4.87 -110.51
CA VAL A 50 52.93 -6.22 -109.98
C VAL A 50 53.41 -6.18 -108.51
N GLY A 51 54.29 -5.24 -108.15
CA GLY A 51 54.72 -5.05 -106.76
C GLY A 51 53.57 -4.64 -105.83
N VAL A 52 52.73 -3.69 -106.26
CA VAL A 52 51.51 -3.29 -105.54
C VAL A 52 50.51 -4.44 -105.47
N PHE A 53 50.35 -5.24 -106.53
CA PHE A 53 49.48 -6.41 -106.53
C PHE A 53 49.93 -7.48 -105.51
N PHE A 54 51.24 -7.78 -105.43
CA PHE A 54 51.77 -8.69 -104.41
C PHE A 54 51.67 -8.11 -102.99
N LEU A 55 51.87 -6.81 -102.80
CA LEU A 55 51.68 -6.16 -101.49
C LEU A 55 50.22 -6.25 -101.04
N LEU A 56 49.27 -5.91 -101.92
CA LEU A 56 47.83 -5.98 -101.63
C LEU A 56 47.37 -7.43 -101.42
N SER A 57 47.87 -8.38 -102.21
CA SER A 57 47.59 -9.81 -102.02
C SER A 57 48.19 -10.36 -100.73
N GLY A 58 49.36 -9.87 -100.30
CA GLY A 58 49.97 -10.21 -99.01
C GLY A 58 49.15 -9.67 -97.84
N ILE A 59 48.70 -8.41 -97.91
CA ILE A 59 47.84 -7.79 -96.88
C ILE A 59 46.47 -8.48 -96.82
N ALA A 60 45.85 -8.76 -97.97
CA ALA A 60 44.58 -9.47 -98.06
C ALA A 60 44.70 -10.92 -97.54
N GLY A 61 45.76 -11.63 -97.91
CA GLY A 61 46.07 -12.97 -97.41
C GLY A 61 46.28 -12.98 -95.90
N TRP A 62 47.08 -12.06 -95.36
CA TRP A 62 47.28 -11.89 -93.92
C TRP A 62 45.98 -11.58 -93.18
N PHE A 63 45.12 -10.72 -93.73
CA PHE A 63 43.82 -10.43 -93.15
C PHE A 63 42.92 -11.68 -93.14
N VAL A 64 42.74 -12.34 -94.28
CA VAL A 64 41.88 -13.54 -94.40
C VAL A 64 42.38 -14.70 -93.53
N LEU A 65 43.70 -14.87 -93.39
CA LEU A 65 44.31 -15.90 -92.54
C LEU A 65 44.26 -15.57 -91.03
N THR A 66 44.02 -14.32 -90.63
CA THR A 66 43.99 -13.90 -89.21
C THR A 66 42.65 -13.36 -88.72
N ALA A 67 41.66 -13.19 -89.60
CA ALA A 67 40.30 -12.84 -89.24
C ALA A 67 39.51 -14.06 -88.72
N ARG A 68 38.49 -13.78 -87.91
CA ARG A 68 37.54 -14.72 -87.32
C ARG A 68 36.13 -14.44 -87.85
N SER A 69 35.32 -15.48 -87.97
CA SER A 69 33.94 -15.39 -88.46
C SER A 69 32.99 -15.08 -87.29
N VAL A 70 32.50 -13.84 -87.22
CA VAL A 70 31.63 -13.36 -86.14
C VAL A 70 30.21 -13.20 -86.67
N PHE A 71 29.24 -13.86 -86.02
CA PHE A 71 27.83 -13.52 -86.14
C PHE A 71 27.44 -12.62 -84.98
N VAL A 72 26.80 -11.49 -85.26
CA VAL A 72 26.17 -10.65 -84.24
C VAL A 72 24.68 -10.94 -84.31
N GLU A 73 24.15 -11.54 -83.25
CA GLU A 73 22.74 -11.88 -83.12
C GLU A 73 22.08 -10.81 -82.25
N VAL A 74 21.00 -10.19 -82.72
CA VAL A 74 20.34 -9.09 -82.02
C VAL A 74 18.85 -9.36 -81.93
N ASN A 75 18.29 -9.17 -80.74
CA ASN A 75 16.85 -9.17 -80.49
C ASN A 75 16.38 -7.69 -80.32
N PRO A 76 15.56 -7.14 -81.23
CA PRO A 76 14.94 -7.77 -82.40
C PRO A 76 15.89 -7.88 -83.61
N ILE A 77 15.64 -8.86 -84.48
CA ILE A 77 16.46 -9.14 -85.68
C ILE A 77 16.46 -8.02 -86.74
N THR A 78 15.56 -7.03 -86.60
CA THR A 78 15.49 -5.82 -87.43
C THR A 78 16.52 -4.76 -87.06
N ALA A 79 17.20 -4.90 -85.91
CA ALA A 79 18.14 -3.91 -85.40
C ALA A 79 19.30 -3.64 -86.38
N GLN A 80 19.62 -2.37 -86.56
CA GLN A 80 20.76 -1.95 -87.36
C GLN A 80 22.04 -2.06 -86.53
N ILE A 81 23.08 -2.66 -87.12
CA ILE A 81 24.33 -3.02 -86.44
C ILE A 81 25.48 -2.25 -87.05
N GLU A 82 25.94 -1.21 -86.35
CA GLU A 82 27.17 -0.48 -86.68
C GLU A 82 28.29 -0.90 -85.75
N ILE A 83 29.45 -1.27 -86.32
CA ILE A 83 30.65 -1.64 -85.58
C ILE A 83 31.70 -0.55 -85.81
N SER A 84 32.48 -0.20 -84.79
CA SER A 84 33.52 0.83 -84.85
C SER A 84 34.91 0.24 -84.61
N GLY A 85 35.89 0.73 -85.38
CA GLY A 85 37.29 0.30 -85.32
C GLY A 85 37.66 -0.87 -86.26
N GLY A 86 38.95 -0.92 -86.60
CA GLY A 86 39.63 -2.00 -87.32
C GLY A 86 39.21 -2.26 -88.78
N LEU A 87 39.98 -3.13 -89.44
CA LEU A 87 39.60 -3.67 -90.75
C LEU A 87 38.60 -4.82 -90.55
N ARG A 88 37.49 -4.79 -91.29
CA ARG A 88 36.43 -5.81 -91.27
C ARG A 88 35.88 -6.03 -92.69
N VAL A 89 35.42 -7.24 -92.97
CA VAL A 89 34.74 -7.58 -94.24
C VAL A 89 33.44 -8.33 -93.92
N ARG A 90 32.30 -7.81 -94.35
CA ARG A 90 31.00 -8.48 -94.17
C ARG A 90 30.80 -9.52 -95.28
N LEU A 91 30.57 -10.78 -94.90
CA LEU A 91 30.25 -11.89 -95.79
C LEU A 91 28.86 -12.42 -95.43
N GLY A 92 27.83 -11.89 -96.10
CA GLY A 92 26.43 -12.16 -95.80
C GLY A 92 26.04 -11.65 -94.40
N GLN A 93 25.53 -12.55 -93.56
CA GLN A 93 25.15 -12.26 -92.18
C GLN A 93 26.34 -12.15 -91.21
N ARG A 94 27.53 -12.64 -91.59
CA ARG A 94 28.72 -12.65 -90.70
C ARG A 94 29.75 -11.61 -91.10
N TYR A 95 30.58 -11.22 -90.12
CA TYR A 95 31.71 -10.35 -90.30
C TYR A 95 33.01 -11.14 -90.14
N LEU A 96 33.94 -11.01 -91.08
CA LEU A 96 35.35 -11.33 -90.85
C LEU A 96 35.98 -10.13 -90.14
N ILE A 97 36.39 -10.34 -88.89
CA ILE A 97 37.02 -9.34 -88.02
C ILE A 97 38.24 -9.99 -87.35
N ARG A 98 39.34 -9.26 -87.15
CA ARG A 98 40.49 -9.77 -86.37
C ARG A 98 40.15 -9.79 -84.86
N THR A 99 40.96 -10.48 -84.07
CA THR A 99 40.75 -10.53 -82.61
C THR A 99 41.04 -9.19 -81.94
N GLY A 100 40.21 -8.85 -80.94
CA GLY A 100 40.23 -7.56 -80.24
C GLY A 100 38.85 -7.22 -79.65
N SER A 101 38.74 -6.07 -78.98
CA SER A 101 37.44 -5.48 -78.65
C SER A 101 37.09 -4.39 -79.65
N TYR A 102 35.83 -4.31 -80.01
CA TYR A 102 35.25 -3.37 -80.97
C TYR A 102 34.05 -2.69 -80.31
N GLU A 103 33.84 -1.40 -80.57
CA GLU A 103 32.62 -0.73 -80.15
C GLU A 103 31.48 -1.10 -81.11
N ILE A 104 30.28 -1.31 -80.60
CA ILE A 104 29.10 -1.70 -81.39
C ILE A 104 27.89 -0.88 -80.97
N LYS A 105 27.24 -0.27 -81.96
CA LYS A 105 26.05 0.55 -81.85
C LYS A 105 24.88 -0.22 -82.45
N LEU A 106 23.82 -0.36 -81.65
CA LEU A 106 22.58 -1.06 -82.00
C LEU A 106 21.42 -0.06 -81.96
N THR A 107 20.68 0.06 -83.06
CA THR A 107 19.52 0.95 -83.19
C THR A 107 18.33 0.22 -83.80
N ASN A 108 17.14 0.39 -83.20
CA ASN A 108 15.88 -0.12 -83.72
C ASN A 108 14.73 0.81 -83.26
N GLU A 109 13.75 1.03 -84.13
CA GLU A 109 12.53 1.79 -83.82
C GLU A 109 11.74 1.13 -82.68
N GLY A 110 11.28 1.91 -81.70
CA GLY A 110 10.63 1.40 -80.48
C GLY A 110 11.59 0.84 -79.40
N TYR A 111 12.91 1.00 -79.54
CA TYR A 111 13.91 0.50 -78.59
C TYR A 111 14.97 1.55 -78.26
N HIS A 112 15.55 1.47 -77.06
CA HIS A 112 16.66 2.33 -76.67
C HIS A 112 17.92 2.06 -77.52
N GLU A 113 18.54 3.11 -78.06
CA GLU A 113 19.88 3.01 -78.66
C GLU A 113 20.86 2.40 -77.65
N THR A 114 21.54 1.34 -78.07
CA THR A 114 22.45 0.57 -77.21
C THR A 114 23.86 0.61 -77.79
N ASN A 115 24.76 1.33 -77.12
CA ASN A 115 26.18 1.39 -77.44
C ASN A 115 26.96 0.53 -76.43
N THR A 116 27.70 -0.47 -76.92
CA THR A 116 28.36 -1.51 -76.10
C THR A 116 29.62 -2.05 -76.79
N GLN A 117 30.21 -3.15 -76.31
CA GLN A 117 31.40 -3.77 -76.90
C GLN A 117 31.15 -5.16 -77.49
N LEU A 118 31.63 -5.37 -78.72
CA LEU A 118 31.78 -6.65 -79.38
C LEU A 118 33.21 -7.17 -79.17
N LEU A 119 33.37 -8.14 -78.27
CA LEU A 119 34.64 -8.84 -78.06
C LEU A 119 34.80 -9.98 -79.08
N VAL A 120 35.87 -9.95 -79.87
CA VAL A 120 36.19 -10.97 -80.87
C VAL A 120 37.31 -11.89 -80.35
N THR A 121 36.94 -13.10 -79.95
CA THR A 121 37.82 -14.14 -79.38
C THR A 121 38.64 -14.84 -80.47
N ASN A 122 39.62 -15.65 -80.07
CA ASN A 122 40.48 -16.40 -81.00
C ASN A 122 39.82 -17.58 -81.73
N GLU A 123 38.53 -17.83 -81.52
CA GLU A 123 37.78 -18.90 -82.18
C GLU A 123 37.54 -18.61 -83.67
N GLN A 124 37.63 -19.64 -84.53
CA GLN A 124 37.44 -19.49 -85.98
C GLN A 124 36.02 -18.99 -86.34
N SER A 125 35.02 -19.36 -85.54
CA SER A 125 33.60 -19.05 -85.73
C SER A 125 32.95 -18.83 -84.38
N GLN A 126 32.33 -17.68 -84.16
CA GLN A 126 31.66 -17.31 -82.90
C GLN A 126 30.36 -16.53 -83.17
N THR A 127 29.39 -16.64 -82.24
CA THR A 127 28.16 -15.84 -82.22
C THR A 127 28.15 -15.01 -80.94
N VAL A 128 27.79 -13.73 -81.04
CA VAL A 128 27.65 -12.83 -79.89
C VAL A 128 26.22 -12.28 -79.88
N PRO A 129 25.39 -12.65 -78.88
CA PRO A 129 24.01 -12.17 -78.76
C PRO A 129 23.92 -10.83 -78.02
N PHE A 130 22.96 -10.00 -78.42
CA PHE A 130 22.57 -8.77 -77.75
C PHE A 130 21.04 -8.64 -77.72
N GLU A 131 20.48 -8.14 -76.63
CA GLU A 131 19.06 -7.79 -76.54
C GLU A 131 18.89 -6.29 -76.33
N MET A 132 18.01 -5.67 -77.10
CA MET A 132 17.68 -4.26 -76.95
C MET A 132 16.51 -4.09 -75.98
N ARG A 133 16.59 -3.10 -75.08
CA ARG A 133 15.44 -2.70 -74.24
C ARG A 133 14.41 -1.97 -75.10
N ARG A 134 13.16 -2.42 -75.06
CA ARG A 134 12.02 -1.67 -75.60
C ARG A 134 11.92 -0.32 -74.89
N LEU A 135 11.41 0.71 -75.58
CA LEU A 135 10.92 1.93 -74.93
C LEU A 135 9.65 1.64 -74.11
N PRO A 136 9.24 2.53 -73.18
CA PRO A 136 7.92 2.49 -72.55
C PRO A 136 6.75 2.37 -73.55
N GLY A 137 5.63 1.85 -73.09
CA GLY A 137 4.33 1.92 -73.78
C GLY A 137 3.58 3.18 -73.38
N ILE A 138 2.63 3.63 -74.20
CA ILE A 138 1.86 4.86 -73.95
C ILE A 138 0.45 4.47 -73.53
N VAL A 139 0.05 4.80 -72.31
CA VAL A 139 -1.16 4.25 -71.67
C VAL A 139 -2.16 5.35 -71.34
N SER A 140 -3.42 5.15 -71.75
CA SER A 140 -4.56 5.97 -71.33
C SER A 140 -5.54 5.14 -70.50
N ILE A 141 -6.06 5.72 -69.41
CA ILE A 141 -6.90 5.02 -68.43
C ILE A 141 -8.10 5.91 -68.08
N ALA A 142 -9.31 5.40 -68.30
CA ALA A 142 -10.56 6.14 -68.06
C ALA A 142 -11.58 5.29 -67.28
N THR A 143 -12.45 5.96 -66.53
CA THR A 143 -13.65 5.36 -65.93
C THR A 143 -14.87 5.68 -66.79
N MET A 144 -15.81 4.74 -66.91
CA MET A 144 -17.11 4.97 -67.54
C MET A 144 -17.92 5.96 -66.70
N GLU A 145 -18.40 7.02 -67.35
CA GLU A 145 -19.30 8.08 -66.80
C GLU A 145 -18.77 8.89 -65.60
N LEU A 146 -17.66 8.48 -64.99
CA LEU A 146 -17.00 9.10 -63.85
C LEU A 146 -15.66 9.71 -64.25
N ASN A 147 -15.30 10.84 -63.63
CA ASN A 147 -13.97 11.45 -63.73
C ASN A 147 -13.44 11.71 -62.31
N GLY A 148 -12.13 11.71 -62.12
CA GLY A 148 -11.47 11.98 -60.84
C GLY A 148 -11.21 10.75 -59.97
N ALA A 149 -11.45 9.53 -60.47
CA ALA A 149 -11.07 8.31 -59.77
C ALA A 149 -9.54 8.17 -59.76
N ARG A 150 -8.94 7.92 -58.59
CA ARG A 150 -7.48 7.79 -58.42
C ARG A 150 -6.99 6.49 -59.04
N VAL A 151 -5.89 6.54 -59.78
CA VAL A 151 -5.29 5.39 -60.45
C VAL A 151 -3.92 5.11 -59.85
N GLN A 152 -3.70 3.85 -59.46
CA GLN A 152 -2.42 3.32 -59.02
C GLN A 152 -1.95 2.21 -59.96
N ILE A 153 -0.65 2.16 -60.22
CA ILE A 153 0.03 1.08 -60.95
C ILE A 153 1.12 0.52 -60.03
N ASP A 154 1.04 -0.77 -59.71
CA ASP A 154 1.90 -1.47 -58.73
C ASP A 154 1.93 -0.78 -57.34
N GLY A 155 0.84 -0.10 -56.98
CA GLY A 155 0.71 0.70 -55.75
C GLY A 155 1.32 2.11 -55.83
N VAL A 156 1.90 2.50 -56.96
CA VAL A 156 2.37 3.88 -57.22
C VAL A 156 1.21 4.70 -57.79
N ASP A 157 0.89 5.82 -57.14
CA ASP A 157 -0.12 6.78 -57.61
C ASP A 157 0.36 7.50 -58.88
N ILE A 158 -0.42 7.37 -59.96
CA ILE A 158 -0.15 8.00 -61.26
C ILE A 158 -1.15 9.11 -61.62
N GLY A 159 -2.04 9.48 -60.68
CA GLY A 159 -3.01 10.57 -60.85
C GLY A 159 -4.47 10.11 -60.83
N VAL A 160 -5.32 10.79 -61.60
CA VAL A 160 -6.78 10.57 -61.61
C VAL A 160 -7.35 10.46 -63.03
N THR A 161 -8.42 9.69 -63.21
CA THR A 161 -9.08 9.52 -64.50
C THR A 161 -9.72 10.81 -65.03
N PRO A 162 -9.73 11.06 -66.36
CA PRO A 162 -9.06 10.28 -67.39
C PRO A 162 -7.56 10.62 -67.46
N LEU A 163 -6.71 9.59 -67.36
CA LEU A 163 -5.29 9.69 -67.65
C LEU A 163 -5.06 9.44 -69.14
N VAL A 164 -4.16 10.22 -69.75
CA VAL A 164 -3.90 10.21 -71.19
C VAL A 164 -2.38 10.27 -71.41
N ASP A 165 -1.90 9.51 -72.38
CA ASP A 165 -0.51 9.46 -72.84
C ASP A 165 0.57 9.23 -71.74
N ILE A 166 0.26 8.41 -70.74
CA ILE A 166 1.17 8.09 -69.63
C ILE A 166 2.22 7.05 -70.08
N PRO A 167 3.53 7.33 -70.01
CA PRO A 167 4.56 6.34 -70.30
C PRO A 167 4.71 5.32 -69.17
N ILE A 168 4.53 4.03 -69.47
CA ILE A 168 4.71 2.91 -68.52
C ILE A 168 5.74 1.92 -69.10
N GLU A 169 6.64 1.39 -68.27
CA GLU A 169 7.61 0.37 -68.70
C GLU A 169 6.90 -0.90 -69.25
N PRO A 170 7.56 -1.69 -70.12
CA PRO A 170 6.96 -2.90 -70.68
C PRO A 170 6.92 -4.07 -69.69
N GLY A 171 5.76 -4.72 -69.55
CA GLY A 171 5.55 -5.88 -68.69
C GLY A 171 4.15 -5.95 -68.09
N GLN A 172 3.93 -6.94 -67.22
CA GLN A 172 2.69 -7.05 -66.45
C GLN A 172 2.73 -6.12 -65.23
N HIS A 173 1.65 -5.37 -65.04
CA HIS A 173 1.47 -4.40 -63.97
C HIS A 173 0.08 -4.55 -63.33
N GLN A 174 -0.03 -4.29 -62.03
CA GLN A 174 -1.31 -4.30 -61.34
C GLN A 174 -1.91 -2.89 -61.28
N MET A 175 -3.04 -2.68 -61.96
CA MET A 175 -3.81 -1.46 -61.89
C MET A 175 -4.86 -1.54 -60.78
N THR A 176 -4.98 -0.46 -60.01
CA THR A 176 -6.05 -0.25 -59.02
C THR A 176 -6.67 1.13 -59.24
N ILE A 177 -7.99 1.22 -59.25
CA ILE A 177 -8.74 2.46 -59.45
C ILE A 177 -9.73 2.64 -58.28
N SER A 178 -9.62 3.75 -57.55
CA SER A 178 -10.40 4.03 -56.34
C SER A 178 -11.09 5.39 -56.40
N MET A 179 -12.32 5.48 -55.88
CA MET A 179 -13.11 6.71 -55.86
C MET A 179 -14.03 6.73 -54.64
N ASP A 180 -14.20 7.90 -54.01
CA ASP A 180 -15.07 8.03 -52.84
C ASP A 180 -16.50 7.61 -53.15
N ARG A 181 -17.12 6.87 -52.22
CA ARG A 181 -18.42 6.18 -52.34
C ARG A 181 -18.51 5.06 -53.40
N TYR A 182 -17.40 4.59 -53.98
CA TYR A 182 -17.35 3.43 -54.88
C TYR A 182 -16.47 2.29 -54.33
N LEU A 183 -16.62 1.09 -54.89
CA LEU A 183 -15.75 -0.05 -54.64
C LEU A 183 -14.44 0.10 -55.43
N ASP A 184 -13.32 -0.30 -54.82
CA ASP A 184 -12.01 -0.31 -55.47
C ASP A 184 -11.98 -1.35 -56.61
N TYR A 185 -11.67 -0.89 -57.82
CA TYR A 185 -11.55 -1.73 -59.01
C TYR A 185 -10.08 -2.14 -59.22
N GLY A 186 -9.81 -3.44 -59.44
CA GLY A 186 -8.47 -3.97 -59.65
C GLY A 186 -8.37 -4.84 -60.91
N GLU A 187 -7.37 -4.58 -61.75
CA GLU A 187 -7.14 -5.29 -63.02
C GLU A 187 -5.63 -5.47 -63.27
N THR A 188 -5.21 -6.63 -63.77
CA THR A 188 -3.82 -6.85 -64.19
C THR A 188 -3.68 -6.52 -65.68
N ILE A 189 -2.83 -5.54 -66.01
CA ILE A 189 -2.61 -5.06 -67.39
C ILE A 189 -1.23 -5.50 -67.89
N ASP A 190 -1.09 -5.74 -69.19
CA ASP A 190 0.19 -6.13 -69.83
C ASP A 190 0.59 -5.06 -70.86
N ILE A 191 1.75 -4.44 -70.65
CA ILE A 191 2.23 -3.28 -71.42
C ILE A 191 3.26 -3.74 -72.45
N GLU A 192 2.94 -3.52 -73.73
CA GLU A 192 3.73 -4.01 -74.86
C GLU A 192 5.08 -3.28 -75.01
N GLY A 193 5.13 -2.02 -74.58
CA GLY A 193 6.27 -1.13 -74.79
C GLY A 193 6.32 -0.56 -76.21
N ARG A 194 7.52 -0.10 -76.61
CA ARG A 194 7.83 0.35 -77.98
C ARG A 194 7.00 1.54 -78.46
N GLU A 195 6.60 2.41 -77.54
CA GLU A 195 5.74 3.58 -77.80
C GLU A 195 4.34 3.21 -78.36
N VAL A 196 3.91 1.95 -78.21
CA VAL A 196 2.57 1.50 -78.59
C VAL A 196 1.51 2.11 -77.65
N GLU A 197 0.47 2.69 -78.23
CA GLU A 197 -0.70 3.18 -77.49
C GLU A 197 -1.59 2.02 -77.00
N GLN A 198 -1.89 1.99 -75.71
CA GLN A 198 -2.83 1.08 -75.07
C GLN A 198 -3.87 1.88 -74.26
N ARG A 199 -5.12 1.41 -74.24
CA ARG A 199 -6.24 2.13 -73.62
C ARG A 199 -7.07 1.19 -72.77
N TYR A 200 -7.25 1.54 -71.49
CA TYR A 200 -8.01 0.77 -70.50
C TYR A 200 -9.23 1.57 -70.05
N GLN A 201 -10.36 0.89 -69.89
CA GLN A 201 -11.62 1.52 -69.47
C GLN A 201 -12.37 0.64 -68.48
N SER A 202 -12.58 1.15 -67.27
CA SER A 202 -13.27 0.45 -66.18
C SER A 202 -14.62 1.08 -65.83
N SER A 203 -15.44 0.37 -65.06
CA SER A 203 -16.67 0.87 -64.45
C SER A 203 -16.60 0.60 -62.95
N LEU A 204 -16.99 1.57 -62.12
CA LEU A 204 -16.94 1.45 -60.66
C LEU A 204 -18.34 1.20 -60.10
N GLU A 205 -18.47 0.23 -59.20
CA GLU A 205 -19.74 -0.09 -58.53
C GLU A 205 -19.89 0.74 -57.22
N PRO A 206 -21.08 1.25 -56.89
CA PRO A 206 -21.25 2.08 -55.68
C PRO A 206 -21.09 1.28 -54.37
N ALA A 207 -20.39 1.85 -53.39
CA ALA A 207 -20.10 1.21 -52.09
C ALA A 207 -21.14 1.52 -51.00
N TRP A 208 -22.42 1.62 -51.37
CA TRP A 208 -23.51 2.00 -50.45
C TRP A 208 -24.81 1.26 -50.78
N ALA A 209 -25.78 1.30 -49.86
CA ALA A 209 -27.13 0.79 -50.05
C ALA A 209 -28.17 1.77 -49.47
N VAL A 210 -29.43 1.68 -49.91
CA VAL A 210 -30.54 2.48 -49.37
C VAL A 210 -31.12 1.76 -48.14
N VAL A 211 -31.03 2.42 -46.98
CA VAL A 211 -31.63 1.92 -45.74
C VAL A 211 -32.87 2.73 -45.41
N SER A 212 -34.00 2.05 -45.24
CA SER A 212 -35.28 2.65 -44.87
C SER A 212 -35.52 2.57 -43.36
N LEU A 213 -35.79 3.71 -42.72
CA LEU A 213 -35.77 3.89 -41.26
C LEU A 213 -37.09 4.50 -40.76
N SER A 214 -37.67 3.95 -39.68
CA SER A 214 -38.95 4.43 -39.14
C SER A 214 -39.11 4.19 -37.63
N THR A 215 -39.85 5.08 -36.96
CA THR A 215 -40.16 4.99 -35.51
C THR A 215 -41.65 5.19 -35.23
N THR A 216 -42.10 4.71 -34.07
CA THR A 216 -43.37 5.07 -33.44
C THR A 216 -43.08 5.82 -32.12
N PRO A 217 -43.53 7.07 -31.94
CA PRO A 217 -44.08 7.96 -32.96
C PRO A 217 -43.02 8.39 -34.01
N PRO A 218 -43.45 8.88 -35.18
CA PRO A 218 -42.56 9.40 -36.22
C PRO A 218 -42.03 10.80 -35.87
N GLY A 219 -41.03 11.27 -36.61
CA GLY A 219 -40.40 12.58 -36.45
C GLY A 219 -39.19 12.58 -35.50
N ALA A 220 -38.60 11.40 -35.22
CA ALA A 220 -37.37 11.28 -34.46
C ALA A 220 -36.15 11.69 -35.32
N ASP A 221 -35.23 12.46 -34.75
CA ASP A 221 -33.94 12.76 -35.36
C ASP A 221 -33.12 11.47 -35.51
N VAL A 222 -32.61 11.23 -36.71
CA VAL A 222 -31.80 10.06 -37.07
C VAL A 222 -30.34 10.46 -37.14
N PHE A 223 -29.51 9.81 -36.33
CA PHE A 223 -28.06 9.96 -36.32
C PHE A 223 -27.41 8.67 -36.87
N LEU A 224 -26.45 8.83 -37.77
CA LEU A 224 -25.58 7.79 -38.32
C LEU A 224 -24.14 8.12 -37.94
N ASP A 225 -23.45 7.21 -37.25
CA ASP A 225 -22.08 7.42 -36.74
C ASP A 225 -21.92 8.76 -35.98
N GLY A 226 -23.00 9.18 -35.28
CA GLY A 226 -23.10 10.46 -34.54
C GLY A 226 -23.52 11.69 -35.37
N VAL A 227 -23.71 11.58 -36.68
CA VAL A 227 -24.08 12.70 -37.58
C VAL A 227 -25.57 12.63 -37.96
N VAL A 228 -26.30 13.75 -37.90
CA VAL A 228 -27.72 13.79 -38.30
C VAL A 228 -27.88 13.57 -39.81
N ILE A 229 -28.65 12.55 -40.19
CA ILE A 229 -28.94 12.21 -41.60
C ILE A 229 -30.40 12.49 -42.01
N GLY A 230 -31.32 12.70 -41.06
CA GLY A 230 -32.71 13.03 -41.35
C GLY A 230 -33.63 12.91 -40.15
N THR A 231 -34.94 12.85 -40.40
CA THR A 231 -35.98 12.59 -39.39
C THR A 231 -36.92 11.47 -39.86
N THR A 232 -37.40 10.62 -38.95
CA THR A 232 -38.19 9.45 -39.33
C THR A 232 -39.61 9.78 -39.84
N PRO A 233 -40.15 9.07 -40.84
CA PRO A 233 -39.49 8.04 -41.65
C PRO A 233 -38.58 8.64 -42.72
N VAL A 234 -37.40 8.03 -42.91
CA VAL A 234 -36.40 8.47 -43.91
C VAL A 234 -35.77 7.28 -44.61
N ASN A 235 -35.46 7.46 -45.89
CA ASN A 235 -34.60 6.55 -46.65
C ASN A 235 -33.25 7.25 -46.86
N SER A 236 -32.14 6.57 -46.57
CA SER A 236 -30.80 7.16 -46.65
C SER A 236 -29.80 6.23 -47.33
N GLU A 237 -28.93 6.80 -48.15
CA GLU A 237 -27.81 6.09 -48.77
C GLU A 237 -26.69 5.93 -47.72
N ILE A 238 -26.48 4.70 -47.23
CA ILE A 238 -25.49 4.41 -46.19
C ILE A 238 -24.32 3.65 -46.80
N ILE A 239 -23.10 4.15 -46.58
CA ILE A 239 -21.85 3.51 -47.04
C ILE A 239 -21.66 2.20 -46.28
N GLN A 240 -21.22 1.16 -46.98
CA GLN A 240 -21.00 -0.19 -46.42
C GLN A 240 -20.10 -0.24 -45.17
N GLY A 241 -20.16 -1.37 -44.46
CA GLY A 241 -19.50 -1.61 -43.18
C GLY A 241 -20.45 -1.47 -41.99
N ARG A 242 -19.91 -1.67 -40.78
CA ARG A 242 -20.65 -1.50 -39.52
C ARG A 242 -20.92 -0.03 -39.25
N ARG A 243 -22.15 0.29 -38.83
CA ARG A 243 -22.66 1.64 -38.61
C ARG A 243 -23.44 1.73 -37.31
N ASP A 244 -23.21 2.81 -36.56
CA ASP A 244 -24.01 3.16 -35.38
C ASP A 244 -25.25 3.95 -35.81
N LEU A 245 -26.44 3.47 -35.47
CA LEU A 245 -27.70 4.15 -35.75
C LEU A 245 -28.40 4.54 -34.45
N THR A 246 -28.57 5.85 -34.21
CA THR A 246 -29.30 6.36 -33.04
C THR A 246 -30.56 7.15 -33.46
N PHE A 247 -31.70 6.84 -32.86
CA PHE A 247 -32.93 7.64 -32.94
C PHE A 247 -33.12 8.48 -31.67
N LYS A 248 -33.46 9.76 -31.81
CA LYS A 248 -33.79 10.66 -30.68
C LYS A 248 -35.06 11.43 -30.94
N LEU A 249 -35.93 11.52 -29.94
CA LEU A 249 -37.14 12.34 -30.00
C LEU A 249 -37.37 13.03 -28.66
N ALA A 250 -37.82 14.29 -28.69
CA ALA A 250 -38.10 15.05 -27.48
C ALA A 250 -39.13 14.32 -26.60
N GLY A 251 -38.87 14.24 -25.28
CA GLY A 251 -39.73 13.54 -24.33
C GLY A 251 -39.68 12.00 -24.42
N HIS A 252 -38.78 11.42 -25.21
CA HIS A 252 -38.60 9.97 -25.37
C HIS A 252 -37.16 9.56 -25.07
N LYS A 253 -36.96 8.29 -24.72
CA LYS A 253 -35.62 7.69 -24.55
C LYS A 253 -34.96 7.58 -25.92
N ALA A 254 -33.65 7.80 -25.97
CA ALA A 254 -32.87 7.53 -27.19
C ALA A 254 -32.78 6.01 -27.40
N TRP A 255 -32.91 5.58 -28.65
CA TRP A 255 -32.71 4.19 -29.08
C TRP A 255 -31.47 4.12 -29.95
N GLN A 256 -30.68 3.05 -29.83
CA GLN A 256 -29.38 2.91 -30.50
C GLN A 256 -29.07 1.44 -30.80
N GLU A 257 -28.66 1.12 -32.03
CA GLU A 257 -28.24 -0.22 -32.45
C GLU A 257 -27.20 -0.16 -33.59
N ASP A 258 -26.27 -1.13 -33.63
CA ASP A 258 -25.28 -1.30 -34.68
C ASP A 258 -25.84 -2.13 -35.86
N PHE A 259 -25.61 -1.69 -37.09
CA PHE A 259 -25.96 -2.45 -38.31
C PHE A 259 -24.76 -2.64 -39.24
N ASP A 260 -24.59 -3.84 -39.78
CA ASP A 260 -23.66 -4.12 -40.87
C ASP A 260 -24.35 -3.85 -42.22
N VAL A 261 -23.87 -2.84 -42.95
CA VAL A 261 -24.41 -2.45 -44.27
C VAL A 261 -23.57 -3.07 -45.39
N ILE A 262 -24.21 -3.71 -46.36
CA ILE A 262 -23.57 -4.33 -47.53
C ILE A 262 -23.88 -3.46 -48.77
N ALA A 263 -22.88 -3.19 -49.61
CA ALA A 263 -23.07 -2.38 -50.81
C ALA A 263 -24.08 -3.02 -51.78
N GLY A 264 -25.03 -2.23 -52.29
CA GLY A 264 -26.07 -2.69 -53.20
C GLY A 264 -27.22 -3.51 -52.59
N GLU A 265 -27.17 -3.86 -51.30
CA GLU A 265 -28.24 -4.60 -50.61
C GLU A 265 -29.17 -3.65 -49.83
N ASP A 266 -30.13 -3.04 -50.53
CA ASP A 266 -31.17 -2.19 -49.93
C ASP A 266 -32.02 -2.94 -48.88
N PHE A 267 -32.22 -2.35 -47.70
CA PHE A 267 -33.01 -2.96 -46.63
C PHE A 267 -33.86 -1.97 -45.82
N THR A 268 -34.69 -2.50 -44.91
CA THR A 268 -35.54 -1.73 -44.01
C THR A 268 -35.28 -2.16 -42.58
N VAL A 269 -34.92 -1.20 -41.71
CA VAL A 269 -34.84 -1.46 -40.26
C VAL A 269 -36.26 -1.61 -39.71
N PRO A 270 -36.55 -2.63 -38.87
CA PRO A 270 -37.86 -2.79 -38.24
C PRO A 270 -38.31 -1.52 -37.51
N GLN A 271 -39.61 -1.23 -37.56
CA GLN A 271 -40.17 0.00 -36.98
C GLN A 271 -39.94 0.03 -35.45
N VAL A 272 -39.17 1.01 -34.98
CA VAL A 272 -38.78 1.13 -33.57
C VAL A 272 -39.82 1.90 -32.77
N GLU A 273 -40.42 1.28 -31.76
CA GLU A 273 -41.25 2.00 -30.77
C GLU A 273 -40.35 2.68 -29.74
N LEU A 274 -40.44 4.02 -29.63
CA LEU A 274 -39.65 4.82 -28.70
C LEU A 274 -40.39 4.92 -27.36
N GLU A 275 -39.75 4.48 -26.27
CA GLU A 275 -40.29 4.66 -24.93
C GLU A 275 -40.33 6.15 -24.53
N PRO A 276 -41.40 6.63 -23.86
CA PRO A 276 -41.39 7.93 -23.19
C PRO A 276 -40.25 8.05 -22.16
N ALA A 277 -39.62 9.22 -22.07
CA ALA A 277 -38.56 9.49 -21.09
C ALA A 277 -39.13 9.57 -19.66
N ASP A 278 -38.46 8.95 -18.70
CA ASP A 278 -38.88 8.97 -17.30
C ASP A 278 -38.88 10.40 -16.72
N GLY A 279 -39.84 10.71 -15.84
CA GLY A 279 -39.90 12.00 -15.15
C GLY A 279 -39.10 11.96 -13.85
N LEU A 280 -38.32 13.01 -13.57
CA LEU A 280 -37.42 13.09 -12.42
C LEU A 280 -38.12 13.75 -11.22
N VAL A 281 -38.24 13.03 -10.11
CA VAL A 281 -38.89 13.53 -8.90
C VAL A 281 -37.90 13.73 -7.75
N PHE A 282 -37.79 14.98 -7.31
CA PHE A 282 -37.05 15.39 -6.12
C PHE A 282 -37.97 15.31 -4.90
N ILE A 283 -37.66 14.39 -3.99
CA ILE A 283 -38.49 14.05 -2.83
C ILE A 283 -37.80 14.54 -1.55
N ARG A 284 -38.46 15.43 -0.80
CA ARG A 284 -38.03 15.90 0.53
C ARG A 284 -39.04 15.52 1.60
N SER A 285 -38.58 15.47 2.85
CA SER A 285 -39.47 15.47 4.01
C SER A 285 -38.98 16.38 5.11
N ASN A 286 -39.90 16.76 6.00
CA ASN A 286 -39.64 17.48 7.22
C ASN A 286 -40.22 16.69 8.42
N PRO A 287 -39.38 16.21 9.36
CA PRO A 287 -37.91 16.21 9.31
C PRO A 287 -37.36 15.37 8.14
N SER A 288 -36.13 15.66 7.75
CA SER A 288 -35.38 14.92 6.72
C SER A 288 -35.02 13.50 7.18
N ALA A 289 -34.48 12.68 6.27
CA ALA A 289 -34.22 11.26 6.48
C ALA A 289 -35.44 10.47 6.95
N ALA A 290 -36.57 10.65 6.24
CA ALA A 290 -37.66 9.68 6.23
C ALA A 290 -37.40 8.64 5.13
N ALA A 291 -37.72 7.38 5.41
CA ALA A 291 -37.67 6.31 4.43
C ALA A 291 -38.82 6.45 3.42
N VAL A 292 -38.48 6.36 2.13
CA VAL A 292 -39.44 6.41 1.02
C VAL A 292 -39.58 5.02 0.42
N THR A 293 -40.81 4.53 0.35
CA THR A 293 -41.17 3.39 -0.51
C THR A 293 -42.07 3.87 -1.66
N ILE A 294 -41.91 3.28 -2.85
CA ILE A 294 -42.71 3.57 -4.04
C ILE A 294 -43.23 2.24 -4.59
N GLY A 295 -44.56 2.11 -4.76
CA GLY A 295 -45.18 0.83 -5.10
C GLY A 295 -45.00 -0.27 -4.03
N GLY A 296 -44.56 0.10 -2.82
CA GLY A 296 -44.18 -0.80 -1.74
C GLY A 296 -42.69 -1.18 -1.70
N GLU A 297 -41.92 -0.86 -2.74
CA GLU A 297 -40.47 -1.11 -2.80
C GLU A 297 -39.70 0.05 -2.16
N TYR A 298 -38.68 -0.22 -1.33
CA TYR A 298 -37.85 0.82 -0.70
C TYR A 298 -36.88 1.46 -1.70
N LYS A 299 -36.89 2.80 -1.79
CA LYS A 299 -36.06 3.57 -2.73
C LYS A 299 -34.97 4.42 -2.08
N GLY A 300 -35.05 4.70 -0.77
CA GLY A 300 -34.01 5.45 -0.05
C GLY A 300 -34.54 6.28 1.12
N LEU A 301 -33.69 7.19 1.60
CA LEU A 301 -34.02 8.20 2.61
C LEU A 301 -34.09 9.59 1.97
N THR A 302 -35.00 10.45 2.41
CA THR A 302 -35.08 11.85 1.95
C THR A 302 -33.92 12.73 2.45
N PRO A 303 -33.43 13.73 1.68
CA PRO A 303 -33.80 14.04 0.30
C PRO A 303 -33.37 12.95 -0.70
N LEU A 304 -34.27 12.60 -1.62
CA LEU A 304 -34.10 11.51 -2.57
C LEU A 304 -34.52 11.96 -3.97
N GLU A 305 -33.77 11.56 -4.99
CA GLU A 305 -34.09 11.79 -6.40
C GLU A 305 -34.49 10.45 -7.03
N VAL A 306 -35.60 10.39 -7.76
CA VAL A 306 -36.10 9.15 -8.39
C VAL A 306 -36.66 9.43 -9.79
N ALA A 307 -36.19 8.69 -10.80
CA ALA A 307 -36.83 8.63 -12.11
C ALA A 307 -38.08 7.74 -12.06
N LEU A 308 -39.22 8.27 -12.51
CA LEU A 308 -40.52 7.60 -12.47
C LEU A 308 -41.18 7.58 -13.87
N PRO A 309 -41.55 6.38 -14.39
CA PRO A 309 -42.26 6.24 -15.67
C PRO A 309 -43.48 7.16 -15.80
N PRO A 310 -43.62 7.91 -16.90
CA PRO A 310 -44.63 8.94 -17.03
C PRO A 310 -46.03 8.36 -17.29
N GLY A 311 -47.05 9.19 -17.14
CA GLY A 311 -48.43 8.85 -17.52
C GLY A 311 -49.19 7.94 -16.54
N GLN A 312 -48.51 7.34 -15.55
CA GLN A 312 -49.13 6.54 -14.49
C GLN A 312 -49.00 7.20 -13.10
N ASN A 313 -49.83 6.77 -12.16
CA ASN A 313 -49.71 7.15 -10.75
C ASN A 313 -48.73 6.20 -10.05
N HIS A 314 -47.87 6.75 -9.19
CA HIS A 314 -46.95 6.03 -8.33
C HIS A 314 -47.28 6.36 -6.87
N ASP A 315 -47.65 5.35 -6.10
CA ASP A 315 -47.99 5.51 -4.69
C ASP A 315 -46.73 5.47 -3.82
N LEU A 316 -46.55 6.51 -3.00
CA LEU A 316 -45.42 6.69 -2.09
C LEU A 316 -45.87 6.55 -0.64
N THR A 317 -45.11 5.79 0.17
CA THR A 317 -45.24 5.83 1.64
C THR A 317 -43.95 6.36 2.27
N PHE A 318 -44.12 7.30 3.19
CA PHE A 318 -43.06 7.93 3.98
C PHE A 318 -43.11 7.38 5.40
N LEU A 319 -41.98 6.89 5.91
CA LEU A 319 -41.87 6.31 7.26
C LEU A 319 -40.67 6.90 8.01
N LYS A 320 -40.85 7.23 9.29
CA LYS A 320 -39.74 7.64 10.17
C LYS A 320 -40.05 7.25 11.61
N ASN A 321 -39.07 6.69 12.32
CA ASN A 321 -39.24 6.26 13.72
C ASN A 321 -39.65 7.47 14.60
N GLY A 322 -40.72 7.32 15.38
CA GLY A 322 -41.29 8.41 16.19
C GLY A 322 -42.25 9.34 15.45
N TYR A 323 -42.61 9.06 14.19
CA TYR A 323 -43.50 9.89 13.37
C TYR A 323 -44.58 9.04 12.68
N ARG A 324 -45.74 9.66 12.44
CA ARG A 324 -46.85 9.04 11.72
C ARG A 324 -46.48 8.83 10.24
N SER A 325 -46.80 7.66 9.69
CA SER A 325 -46.53 7.37 8.28
C SER A 325 -47.51 8.11 7.37
N VAL A 326 -46.98 8.80 6.36
CA VAL A 326 -47.78 9.53 5.36
C VAL A 326 -47.80 8.74 4.06
N ARG A 327 -48.96 8.70 3.41
CA ARG A 327 -49.14 8.14 2.06
C ARG A 327 -49.62 9.21 1.09
N THR A 328 -49.07 9.20 -0.11
CA THR A 328 -49.43 10.12 -1.21
C THR A 328 -49.24 9.42 -2.55
N SER A 329 -49.65 10.04 -3.64
CA SER A 329 -49.50 9.51 -4.99
C SER A 329 -49.02 10.62 -5.92
N ILE A 330 -48.09 10.32 -6.82
CA ILE A 330 -47.56 11.28 -7.81
C ILE A 330 -47.67 10.72 -9.22
N ARG A 331 -47.84 11.61 -10.19
CA ARG A 331 -47.77 11.31 -11.63
C ARG A 331 -46.77 12.27 -12.28
N THR A 332 -45.95 11.71 -13.15
CA THR A 332 -44.98 12.42 -13.97
C THR A 332 -45.46 12.51 -15.42
N GLU A 333 -45.08 13.58 -16.10
CA GLU A 333 -45.14 13.67 -17.57
C GLU A 333 -43.73 13.40 -18.15
N PRO A 334 -43.58 13.06 -19.45
CA PRO A 334 -42.29 12.63 -19.97
C PRO A 334 -41.23 13.72 -19.91
N ASN A 335 -40.01 13.38 -19.43
CA ASN A 335 -38.92 14.34 -19.19
C ASN A 335 -39.32 15.53 -18.27
N GLN A 336 -40.29 15.35 -17.36
CA GLN A 336 -40.68 16.36 -16.37
C GLN A 336 -39.81 16.27 -15.12
N GLU A 337 -39.17 17.38 -14.73
CA GLU A 337 -38.67 17.57 -13.36
C GLU A 337 -39.80 18.04 -12.43
N ARG A 338 -39.88 17.47 -11.21
CA ARG A 338 -40.92 17.80 -10.22
C ARG A 338 -40.41 17.67 -8.79
N GLU A 339 -40.78 18.59 -7.91
CA GLU A 339 -40.50 18.50 -6.47
C GLU A 339 -41.73 18.03 -5.68
N LEU A 340 -41.50 17.24 -4.63
CA LEU A 340 -42.48 16.76 -3.65
C LEU A 340 -41.90 16.91 -2.24
N SER A 341 -42.54 17.74 -1.41
CA SER A 341 -42.19 17.89 0.01
C SER A 341 -43.30 17.35 0.91
N ILE A 342 -42.94 16.61 1.95
CA ILE A 342 -43.88 15.99 2.91
C ILE A 342 -43.46 16.31 4.35
N ASP A 343 -44.31 17.03 5.09
CA ASP A 343 -44.22 17.12 6.55
C ASP A 343 -44.72 15.81 7.21
N LEU A 344 -44.07 15.38 8.29
CA LEU A 344 -44.46 14.23 9.10
C LEU A 344 -44.80 14.66 10.52
N ASP A 345 -45.98 14.30 11.00
CA ASP A 345 -46.40 14.57 12.38
C ASP A 345 -45.69 13.64 13.37
N PRO A 346 -45.09 14.15 14.46
CA PRO A 346 -44.49 13.31 15.50
C PRO A 346 -45.57 12.54 16.28
N GLU A 347 -45.28 11.28 16.60
CA GLU A 347 -46.13 10.45 17.45
C GLU A 347 -45.66 10.53 18.91
N LEU A 348 -46.46 11.21 19.74
CA LEU A 348 -46.14 11.52 21.13
C LEU A 348 -46.95 10.66 22.11
N THR A 349 -46.31 10.27 23.22
CA THR A 349 -46.86 9.48 24.33
C THR A 349 -46.57 10.20 25.66
N ASN A 350 -47.53 10.23 26.58
CA ASN A 350 -47.31 10.81 27.91
C ASN A 350 -46.55 9.82 28.81
N VAL A 351 -45.49 10.29 29.46
CA VAL A 351 -44.64 9.50 30.36
C VAL A 351 -44.43 10.26 31.66
N SER A 352 -44.71 9.62 32.80
CA SER A 352 -44.52 10.21 34.13
C SER A 352 -43.08 10.00 34.60
N VAL A 353 -42.35 11.07 34.86
CA VAL A 353 -41.01 11.01 35.47
C VAL A 353 -41.15 11.28 36.96
N ILE A 354 -40.48 10.45 37.77
CA ILE A 354 -40.53 10.46 39.23
C ILE A 354 -39.10 10.27 39.75
N ALA A 355 -38.52 11.34 40.28
CA ALA A 355 -37.17 11.40 40.81
C ALA A 355 -37.16 11.70 42.32
N HIS A 356 -36.14 11.21 43.00
CA HIS A 356 -35.73 11.68 44.33
C HIS A 356 -34.24 12.10 44.27
N PRO A 357 -33.85 13.27 44.81
CA PRO A 357 -34.71 14.28 45.43
C PRO A 357 -35.70 14.93 44.45
N GLU A 358 -36.79 15.50 44.97
CA GLU A 358 -37.92 16.00 44.14
C GLU A 358 -37.56 17.21 43.28
N ASP A 359 -36.49 17.94 43.65
CA ASP A 359 -35.97 19.11 42.96
C ASP A 359 -34.85 18.79 41.95
N ALA A 360 -34.67 17.52 41.61
CA ALA A 360 -33.77 17.10 40.52
C ALA A 360 -34.28 17.63 39.17
N GLU A 361 -33.33 17.97 38.28
CA GLU A 361 -33.57 18.48 36.93
C GLU A 361 -33.71 17.33 35.92
N LEU A 362 -34.58 17.49 34.94
CA LEU A 362 -34.82 16.53 33.85
C LEU A 362 -34.38 17.10 32.51
N TYR A 363 -33.59 16.30 31.79
CA TYR A 363 -33.15 16.57 30.43
C TYR A 363 -33.58 15.42 29.50
N VAL A 364 -34.00 15.77 28.28
CA VAL A 364 -34.42 14.82 27.24
C VAL A 364 -33.61 15.12 25.98
N ASN A 365 -32.84 14.15 25.48
CA ASN A 365 -31.88 14.33 24.39
C ASN A 365 -30.89 15.50 24.62
N GLY A 366 -30.58 15.82 25.89
CA GLY A 366 -29.74 16.94 26.30
C GLY A 366 -30.46 18.29 26.46
N GLU A 367 -31.73 18.40 26.07
CA GLU A 367 -32.55 19.60 26.24
C GLU A 367 -33.20 19.62 27.63
N PHE A 368 -33.08 20.73 28.37
CA PHE A 368 -33.69 20.91 29.69
C PHE A 368 -35.22 20.97 29.59
N ARG A 369 -35.92 20.18 30.43
CA ARG A 369 -37.39 20.09 30.45
C ARG A 369 -38.01 20.52 31.79
N GLY A 370 -37.24 21.04 32.73
CA GLY A 370 -37.71 21.47 34.05
C GLY A 370 -37.32 20.48 35.16
N LEU A 371 -38.06 20.53 36.29
CA LEU A 371 -37.90 19.55 37.37
C LEU A 371 -38.37 18.16 36.93
N ALA A 372 -37.83 17.11 37.53
CA ALA A 372 -38.07 15.74 37.10
C ALA A 372 -39.43 15.18 37.53
N ASN A 373 -40.06 15.68 38.59
CA ASN A 373 -41.38 15.21 39.04
C ASN A 373 -42.53 15.82 38.21
N GLN A 374 -42.72 15.31 36.99
CA GLN A 374 -43.75 15.77 36.05
C GLN A 374 -44.15 14.67 35.04
N THR A 375 -45.22 14.92 34.28
CA THR A 375 -45.57 14.11 33.09
C THR A 375 -45.19 14.87 31.83
N ILE A 376 -44.34 14.27 30.99
CA ILE A 376 -43.89 14.85 29.72
C ILE A 376 -44.38 14.05 28.51
N ALA A 377 -44.55 14.74 27.38
CA ALA A 377 -44.79 14.08 26.10
C ALA A 377 -43.45 13.67 25.46
N LEU A 378 -43.18 12.37 25.41
CA LEU A 378 -42.04 11.77 24.71
C LEU A 378 -42.45 11.23 23.34
N MET A 379 -41.53 11.22 22.40
CA MET A 379 -41.70 10.66 21.06
C MET A 379 -41.64 9.12 21.11
N ALA A 380 -42.40 8.45 20.23
CA ALA A 380 -42.40 7.00 20.04
C ALA A 380 -41.11 6.46 19.37
N ALA A 381 -39.96 6.82 19.95
CA ALA A 381 -38.61 6.48 19.54
C ALA A 381 -37.72 6.34 20.80
N SER A 382 -36.44 5.97 20.63
CA SER A 382 -35.48 6.06 21.74
C SER A 382 -35.14 7.53 22.00
N GLN A 383 -35.16 7.91 23.28
CA GLN A 383 -34.71 9.22 23.73
C GLN A 383 -33.83 9.05 24.97
N LYS A 384 -32.71 9.78 25.00
CA LYS A 384 -31.82 9.83 26.15
C LYS A 384 -32.48 10.66 27.25
N ILE A 385 -32.77 10.02 28.38
CA ILE A 385 -33.28 10.66 29.58
C ILE A 385 -32.12 10.83 30.55
N GLU A 386 -31.88 12.06 30.99
CA GLU A 386 -30.92 12.35 32.06
C GLU A 386 -31.64 13.07 33.20
N ILE A 387 -31.33 12.67 34.44
CA ILE A 387 -31.84 13.31 35.65
C ILE A 387 -30.64 13.71 36.50
N ARG A 388 -30.53 15.01 36.79
CA ARG A 388 -29.34 15.64 37.38
C ARG A 388 -29.69 16.40 38.66
N LYS A 389 -28.77 16.42 39.61
CA LYS A 389 -28.85 17.28 40.80
C LYS A 389 -27.44 17.55 41.32
N GLU A 390 -27.14 18.79 41.68
CA GLU A 390 -25.87 19.16 42.32
C GLU A 390 -25.69 18.41 43.65
N GLY A 391 -24.51 17.85 43.89
CA GLY A 391 -24.24 16.99 45.06
C GLY A 391 -24.66 15.52 44.91
N PHE A 392 -25.18 15.11 43.75
CA PHE A 392 -25.62 13.74 43.46
C PHE A 392 -24.97 13.17 42.19
N VAL A 393 -24.89 11.84 42.12
CA VAL A 393 -24.51 11.12 40.90
C VAL A 393 -25.66 11.25 39.87
N PRO A 394 -25.42 11.79 38.66
CA PRO A 394 -26.48 11.95 37.66
C PRO A 394 -26.92 10.60 37.10
N TYR A 395 -28.22 10.45 36.88
CA TYR A 395 -28.80 9.30 36.18
C TYR A 395 -28.86 9.59 34.67
N ALA A 396 -28.53 8.60 33.84
CA ALA A 396 -28.69 8.66 32.39
C ALA A 396 -29.15 7.29 31.85
N SER A 397 -30.14 7.28 30.95
CA SER A 397 -30.63 6.05 30.31
C SER A 397 -31.30 6.32 28.96
N GLU A 398 -31.33 5.32 28.09
CA GLU A 398 -32.15 5.35 26.86
C GLU A 398 -33.55 4.84 27.15
N PHE A 399 -34.57 5.64 26.84
CA PHE A 399 -35.97 5.29 27.06
C PHE A 399 -36.75 5.29 25.75
N ILE A 400 -37.51 4.22 25.51
CA ILE A 400 -38.39 4.09 24.34
C ILE A 400 -39.85 4.20 24.80
N SER A 401 -40.56 5.26 24.40
CA SER A 401 -41.99 5.36 24.68
C SER A 401 -42.81 4.45 23.75
N ARG A 402 -43.97 3.99 24.23
CA ARG A 402 -44.85 3.04 23.54
C ARG A 402 -46.28 3.59 23.54
N PRO A 403 -46.79 4.07 22.40
CA PRO A 403 -48.16 4.60 22.30
C PRO A 403 -49.20 3.62 22.85
N GLY A 404 -50.15 4.14 23.63
CA GLY A 404 -51.24 3.36 24.22
C GLY A 404 -50.92 2.61 25.52
N LEU A 405 -49.74 2.81 26.12
CA LEU A 405 -49.40 2.29 27.46
C LEU A 405 -49.05 3.43 28.41
N ASP A 406 -49.58 3.39 29.63
CA ASP A 406 -49.13 4.26 30.73
C ASP A 406 -47.71 3.84 31.14
N GLN A 407 -46.75 4.76 31.06
CA GLN A 407 -45.35 4.50 31.41
C GLN A 407 -44.85 5.50 32.46
N ALA A 408 -43.95 5.02 33.33
CA ALA A 408 -43.27 5.86 34.31
C ALA A 408 -41.77 5.54 34.42
N ILE A 409 -40.96 6.59 34.53
CA ILE A 409 -39.53 6.53 34.81
C ILE A 409 -39.36 6.83 36.31
N ARG A 410 -38.80 5.88 37.06
CA ARG A 410 -38.63 6.00 38.53
C ARG A 410 -37.15 5.94 38.87
N VAL A 411 -36.64 7.01 39.49
CA VAL A 411 -35.20 7.20 39.77
C VAL A 411 -35.02 7.72 41.20
N THR A 412 -33.99 7.21 41.87
CA THR A 412 -33.48 7.79 43.11
C THR A 412 -31.99 8.05 42.88
N LEU A 413 -31.60 9.32 42.87
CA LEU A 413 -30.20 9.69 42.73
C LEU A 413 -29.46 9.37 44.04
N LYS A 414 -28.24 8.83 43.94
CA LYS A 414 -27.34 8.70 45.11
C LYS A 414 -26.63 10.03 45.34
N SER A 415 -26.54 10.50 46.59
CA SER A 415 -25.63 11.60 46.92
C SER A 415 -24.19 11.16 46.63
N LEU A 416 -23.29 12.12 46.36
CA LEU A 416 -21.87 11.80 46.15
C LEU A 416 -21.26 11.12 47.38
N GLU A 417 -21.68 11.50 48.59
CA GLU A 417 -21.27 10.88 49.84
C GLU A 417 -21.75 9.43 49.96
N GLN A 418 -23.01 9.12 49.67
CA GLN A 418 -23.49 7.72 49.68
C GLN A 418 -22.79 6.90 48.59
N ALA A 419 -22.56 7.48 47.40
CA ALA A 419 -21.83 6.80 46.34
C ALA A 419 -20.36 6.52 46.70
N ARG A 420 -19.74 7.37 47.53
CA ARG A 420 -18.40 7.18 48.10
C ARG A 420 -18.41 6.07 49.15
N LEU A 421 -19.36 6.09 50.08
CA LEU A 421 -19.53 5.05 51.10
C LEU A 421 -19.80 3.67 50.48
N ASP A 422 -20.63 3.60 49.43
CA ASP A 422 -20.93 2.39 48.67
C ASP A 422 -19.69 1.79 47.94
N GLN A 423 -18.62 2.57 47.75
CA GLN A 423 -17.38 2.10 47.12
C GLN A 423 -16.35 1.55 48.12
N ILE A 424 -16.48 1.87 49.42
CA ILE A 424 -15.55 1.41 50.46
C ILE A 424 -15.61 -0.11 50.58
N GLN A 425 -14.49 -0.78 50.30
CA GLN A 425 -14.38 -2.23 50.45
C GLN A 425 -13.88 -2.57 51.86
N PRO A 426 -14.46 -3.57 52.56
CA PRO A 426 -13.97 -3.99 53.88
C PRO A 426 -12.60 -4.68 53.82
N VAL A 427 -12.19 -5.13 52.63
CA VAL A 427 -10.86 -5.66 52.32
C VAL A 427 -10.42 -5.08 50.98
N ILE A 428 -9.16 -4.63 50.90
CA ILE A 428 -8.49 -4.24 49.65
C ILE A 428 -7.33 -5.21 49.37
N THR A 429 -6.98 -5.33 48.09
CA THR A 429 -5.80 -6.09 47.63
C THR A 429 -4.82 -5.12 47.00
N THR A 430 -3.55 -5.21 47.37
CA THR A 430 -2.48 -4.34 46.89
C THR A 430 -2.06 -4.69 45.46
N ALA A 431 -1.29 -3.81 44.81
CA ALA A 431 -0.59 -4.12 43.57
C ALA A 431 0.30 -5.39 43.64
N THR A 432 0.85 -5.71 44.83
CA THR A 432 1.67 -6.92 45.08
C THR A 432 0.87 -8.18 45.41
N GLY A 433 -0.46 -8.09 45.49
CA GLY A 433 -1.34 -9.21 45.84
C GLY A 433 -1.51 -9.47 47.35
N GLN A 434 -0.94 -8.63 48.21
CA GLN A 434 -1.18 -8.64 49.64
C GLN A 434 -2.59 -8.13 49.94
N GLN A 435 -3.23 -8.55 51.03
CA GLN A 435 -4.57 -8.06 51.40
C GLN A 435 -4.54 -7.29 52.72
N LEU A 436 -5.28 -6.18 52.76
CA LEU A 436 -5.48 -5.37 53.96
C LEU A 436 -6.96 -5.30 54.32
N LYS A 437 -7.25 -5.33 55.62
CA LYS A 437 -8.61 -5.25 56.18
C LYS A 437 -8.85 -3.86 56.76
N LEU A 438 -10.02 -3.29 56.47
CA LEU A 438 -10.49 -2.03 57.05
C LEU A 438 -10.93 -2.20 58.51
N PHE A 439 -10.49 -1.27 59.34
CA PHE A 439 -10.95 -1.10 60.72
C PHE A 439 -11.51 0.30 60.94
N TYR A 440 -12.57 0.36 61.72
CA TYR A 440 -13.06 1.57 62.38
C TYR A 440 -12.64 1.44 63.85
N PRO A 441 -11.51 2.03 64.24
CA PRO A 441 -10.95 1.83 65.57
C PRO A 441 -11.67 2.71 66.61
N GLY A 442 -11.12 2.76 67.82
CA GLY A 442 -11.68 3.56 68.91
C GLY A 442 -10.82 3.47 70.17
N ALA A 443 -11.25 4.13 71.25
CA ALA A 443 -10.44 4.32 72.44
C ALA A 443 -9.98 3.01 73.13
N PHE A 444 -8.71 2.97 73.55
CA PHE A 444 -8.11 1.88 74.33
C PHE A 444 -6.91 2.36 75.16
N THR A 445 -6.55 1.65 76.23
CA THR A 445 -5.29 1.90 76.94
C THR A 445 -4.16 1.06 76.34
N MET A 446 -3.11 1.73 75.91
CA MET A 446 -1.87 1.13 75.40
C MET A 446 -0.87 0.92 76.54
N GLY A 447 0.02 -0.08 76.43
CA GLY A 447 1.06 -0.38 77.44
C GLY A 447 0.67 -1.45 78.46
N ALA A 448 1.41 -1.53 79.57
CA ALA A 448 1.31 -2.61 80.56
C ALA A 448 1.20 -2.11 82.01
N SER A 449 0.51 -2.87 82.85
CA SER A 449 0.32 -2.53 84.27
C SER A 449 1.59 -2.72 85.09
N ARG A 450 1.87 -1.84 86.07
CA ARG A 450 3.04 -1.98 86.99
C ARG A 450 3.03 -3.27 87.84
N ARG A 451 1.96 -4.06 87.82
CA ARG A 451 1.84 -5.36 88.51
C ARG A 451 1.97 -6.56 87.57
N GLU A 452 2.14 -6.31 86.27
CA GLU A 452 2.13 -7.33 85.23
C GLU A 452 3.48 -8.05 85.13
N ALA A 453 3.46 -9.38 85.27
CA ALA A 453 4.67 -10.19 85.14
C ALA A 453 5.21 -10.14 83.70
N GLY A 454 6.49 -9.80 83.57
CA GLY A 454 7.21 -9.57 82.31
C GLY A 454 7.43 -8.09 81.94
N ARG A 455 6.73 -7.13 82.57
CA ARG A 455 6.76 -5.72 82.14
C ARG A 455 8.15 -5.05 82.22
N ARG A 456 8.64 -4.54 81.09
CA ARG A 456 9.80 -3.62 80.98
C ARG A 456 9.41 -2.16 81.33
N PRO A 457 10.36 -1.28 81.73
CA PRO A 457 10.06 0.10 82.15
C PRO A 457 9.44 1.00 81.07
N ASN A 458 9.69 0.71 79.79
CA ASN A 458 9.25 1.46 78.60
C ASN A 458 7.76 1.27 78.25
N GLU A 459 7.06 0.33 78.90
CA GLU A 459 5.65 -0.01 78.65
C GLU A 459 4.69 0.77 79.58
N ASN A 460 4.74 2.10 79.56
CA ASN A 460 3.83 2.93 80.37
C ASN A 460 2.39 2.88 79.82
N LEU A 461 1.41 2.93 80.72
CA LEU A 461 0.01 3.05 80.34
C LEU A 461 -0.26 4.44 79.73
N ARG A 462 -0.85 4.48 78.55
CA ARG A 462 -1.31 5.68 77.81
C ARG A 462 -2.74 5.43 77.34
N ASP A 463 -3.65 6.37 77.55
CA ASP A 463 -4.99 6.28 76.98
C ASP A 463 -4.98 6.89 75.58
N ILE A 464 -5.36 6.08 74.58
CA ILE A 464 -5.28 6.40 73.17
C ILE A 464 -6.69 6.41 72.59
N GLU A 465 -6.99 7.37 71.72
CA GLU A 465 -8.20 7.39 70.89
C GLU A 465 -7.78 7.38 69.41
N LEU A 466 -8.33 6.45 68.64
CA LEU A 466 -8.07 6.36 67.22
C LEU A 466 -9.36 6.74 66.49
N GLU A 467 -9.36 7.89 65.82
CA GLU A 467 -10.55 8.42 65.13
C GLU A 467 -10.55 8.04 63.65
N ARG A 468 -9.37 7.94 63.03
CA ARG A 468 -9.23 7.67 61.59
C ARG A 468 -9.36 6.17 61.28
N PRO A 469 -10.31 5.76 60.42
CA PRO A 469 -10.36 4.39 59.93
C PRO A 469 -9.11 4.08 59.09
N PHE A 470 -8.56 2.88 59.25
CA PHE A 470 -7.36 2.45 58.55
C PHE A 470 -7.47 1.01 58.06
N TYR A 471 -6.78 0.74 56.96
CA TYR A 471 -6.50 -0.60 56.47
C TYR A 471 -5.17 -1.07 57.05
N ILE A 472 -5.08 -2.33 57.48
CA ILE A 472 -3.81 -2.99 57.87
C ILE A 472 -3.73 -4.40 57.28
N SER A 473 -2.54 -4.85 56.89
CA SER A 473 -2.37 -6.15 56.22
C SER A 473 -2.68 -7.32 57.15
N PHE A 474 -3.37 -8.32 56.60
CA PHE A 474 -3.77 -9.54 57.33
C PHE A 474 -2.58 -10.29 57.95
N ARG A 475 -1.37 -10.06 57.44
CA ARG A 475 -0.12 -10.73 57.80
C ARG A 475 1.07 -9.83 57.47
N GLU A 476 2.25 -10.27 57.89
CA GLU A 476 3.56 -9.74 57.52
C GLU A 476 3.74 -9.68 55.97
N VAL A 477 4.64 -8.82 55.50
CA VAL A 477 5.07 -8.76 54.09
C VAL A 477 5.96 -9.96 53.77
N ARG A 478 5.66 -10.68 52.70
CA ARG A 478 6.45 -11.86 52.27
C ARG A 478 7.71 -11.47 51.51
N ASN A 479 8.68 -12.37 51.48
CA ASN A 479 9.81 -12.32 50.53
C ASN A 479 9.35 -12.16 49.07
N THR A 480 8.24 -12.81 48.65
CA THR A 480 7.64 -12.64 47.30
C THR A 480 7.06 -11.26 47.04
N GLU A 481 6.62 -10.56 48.07
CA GLU A 481 5.99 -9.23 47.96
C GLU A 481 7.05 -8.14 48.02
N TYR A 482 8.10 -8.33 48.83
CA TYR A 482 9.23 -7.41 48.91
C TYR A 482 10.14 -7.46 47.67
N ARG A 483 10.36 -8.63 47.06
CA ARG A 483 11.17 -8.74 45.82
C ARG A 483 10.53 -8.14 44.56
N GLN A 484 9.31 -7.63 44.64
CA GLN A 484 8.72 -6.81 43.58
C GLN A 484 9.23 -5.36 43.64
N PHE A 485 9.70 -4.92 44.81
CA PHE A 485 10.39 -3.65 45.04
C PHE A 485 11.92 -3.78 44.89
N ASP A 486 12.51 -4.78 45.56
CA ASP A 486 13.96 -5.06 45.52
C ASP A 486 14.23 -6.53 45.11
N PRO A 487 14.39 -6.81 43.80
CA PRO A 487 14.55 -8.17 43.29
C PRO A 487 15.78 -8.91 43.79
N GLU A 488 16.83 -8.21 44.22
CA GLU A 488 18.08 -8.80 44.71
C GLU A 488 18.03 -9.10 46.22
N HIS A 489 16.95 -8.72 46.91
CA HIS A 489 16.84 -8.88 48.37
C HIS A 489 16.90 -10.35 48.82
N SER A 490 17.67 -10.57 49.89
CA SER A 490 17.84 -11.87 50.53
C SER A 490 17.75 -11.75 52.05
N SER A 491 16.69 -12.33 52.62
CA SER A 491 16.48 -12.50 54.06
C SER A 491 17.49 -13.46 54.72
N GLY A 492 18.36 -14.11 53.94
CA GLY A 492 19.50 -14.88 54.44
C GLY A 492 19.15 -16.27 54.99
N THR A 493 20.06 -16.80 55.83
CA THR A 493 19.93 -18.10 56.50
C THR A 493 20.46 -18.05 57.93
N VAL A 494 19.87 -18.82 58.84
CA VAL A 494 20.28 -18.96 60.24
C VAL A 494 20.55 -20.43 60.53
N SER A 495 21.76 -20.76 60.99
CA SER A 495 22.21 -22.14 61.29
C SER A 495 21.95 -23.16 60.16
N GLY A 496 21.91 -22.69 58.90
CA GLY A 496 21.63 -23.52 57.72
C GLY A 496 20.15 -23.65 57.34
N VAL A 497 19.23 -23.11 58.15
CA VAL A 497 17.81 -22.95 57.80
C VAL A 497 17.63 -21.62 57.05
N THR A 498 16.85 -21.64 55.98
CA THR A 498 16.56 -20.46 55.15
C THR A 498 15.47 -19.59 55.79
N LEU A 499 15.64 -18.26 55.71
CA LEU A 499 14.62 -17.24 56.02
C LEU A 499 14.04 -16.63 54.73
N ASN A 500 14.51 -17.10 53.58
CA ASN A 500 14.38 -16.44 52.28
C ASN A 500 13.35 -17.12 51.35
N ASN A 501 12.56 -18.07 51.85
CA ASN A 501 11.53 -18.75 51.04
C ASN A 501 10.40 -17.78 50.69
N GLU A 502 9.75 -18.06 49.56
CA GLU A 502 8.72 -17.22 48.95
C GLU A 502 7.56 -16.83 49.88
N GLU A 503 7.17 -17.72 50.80
CA GLU A 503 6.08 -17.54 51.75
C GLU A 503 6.54 -17.15 53.17
N GLN A 504 7.84 -17.10 53.45
CA GLN A 504 8.35 -16.55 54.71
C GLN A 504 8.21 -15.02 54.73
N PRO A 505 8.10 -14.38 55.92
CA PRO A 505 8.16 -12.94 56.04
C PRO A 505 9.53 -12.44 55.57
N VAL A 506 9.56 -11.22 55.04
CA VAL A 506 10.82 -10.55 54.73
C VAL A 506 11.48 -10.06 56.02
N VAL A 507 12.77 -10.36 56.16
CA VAL A 507 13.64 -9.91 57.25
C VAL A 507 14.99 -9.47 56.65
N GLN A 508 15.97 -9.12 57.50
CA GLN A 508 17.23 -8.51 57.09
C GLN A 508 17.02 -7.18 56.31
N ILE A 509 16.05 -6.38 56.76
CA ILE A 509 15.81 -5.02 56.25
C ILE A 509 15.79 -3.99 57.39
N SER A 510 16.24 -2.77 57.10
CA SER A 510 16.12 -1.63 58.00
C SER A 510 14.72 -1.00 57.96
N TRP A 511 14.41 -0.16 58.94
CA TRP A 511 13.17 0.61 58.96
C TRP A 511 12.99 1.45 57.69
N SER A 512 14.04 2.12 57.22
CA SER A 512 14.02 2.96 56.02
C SER A 512 13.76 2.14 54.74
N GLN A 513 14.21 0.88 54.67
CA GLN A 513 13.86 -0.03 53.58
C GLN A 513 12.37 -0.40 53.59
N ALA A 514 11.80 -0.68 54.77
CA ALA A 514 10.36 -0.96 54.92
C ALA A 514 9.50 0.28 54.60
N ALA A 515 9.93 1.49 54.99
CA ALA A 515 9.28 2.75 54.63
C ALA A 515 9.35 3.04 53.12
N ARG A 516 10.50 2.79 52.47
CA ARG A 516 10.64 2.91 51.00
C ARG A 516 9.74 1.94 50.24
N TYR A 517 9.59 0.69 50.72
CA TYR A 517 8.62 -0.27 50.18
C TYR A 517 7.19 0.28 50.18
N CYS A 518 6.78 0.91 51.29
CA CYS A 518 5.45 1.49 51.43
C CYS A 518 5.19 2.65 50.45
N ASN A 519 6.18 3.52 50.24
CA ASN A 519 6.08 4.56 49.21
C ASN A 519 6.01 3.96 47.80
N TRP A 520 6.89 3.01 47.46
CA TRP A 520 6.88 2.32 46.16
C TRP A 520 5.53 1.62 45.87
N LEU A 521 4.92 1.00 46.89
CA LEU A 521 3.60 0.38 46.79
C LEU A 521 2.50 1.41 46.54
N SER A 522 2.64 2.61 47.09
CA SER A 522 1.76 3.75 46.83
C SER A 522 1.89 4.23 45.37
N GLU A 523 3.11 4.27 44.82
CA GLU A 523 3.34 4.61 43.42
C GLU A 523 2.68 3.61 42.46
N GLN A 524 2.71 2.30 42.78
CA GLN A 524 2.06 1.27 41.94
C GLN A 524 0.53 1.46 41.84
N GLU A 525 -0.09 2.07 42.85
CA GLU A 525 -1.52 2.38 42.89
C GLU A 525 -1.84 3.86 42.60
N SER A 526 -0.86 4.66 42.19
CA SER A 526 -0.99 6.12 41.97
C SER A 526 -1.51 6.91 43.19
N LEU A 527 -1.19 6.45 44.39
CA LEU A 527 -1.59 7.06 45.67
C LEU A 527 -0.59 8.14 46.10
N PRO A 528 -1.05 9.17 46.85
CA PRO A 528 -0.16 10.15 47.45
C PRO A 528 0.76 9.47 48.48
N LEU A 529 2.08 9.70 48.36
CA LEU A 529 3.10 9.11 49.23
C LEU A 529 2.90 9.48 50.71
N PHE A 530 3.33 8.62 51.62
CA PHE A 530 3.28 8.92 53.06
C PHE A 530 4.61 9.47 53.57
N TYR A 531 5.74 8.86 53.18
CA TYR A 531 7.07 9.29 53.61
C TYR A 531 7.70 10.30 52.64
N GLU A 532 8.53 11.20 53.16
CA GLU A 532 9.37 12.09 52.37
C GLU A 532 10.80 11.52 52.37
N ILE A 533 11.37 11.29 51.19
CA ILE A 533 12.64 10.56 51.00
C ILE A 533 13.65 11.46 50.29
N GLU A 534 14.86 11.57 50.84
CA GLU A 534 16.02 12.17 50.17
C GLU A 534 17.13 11.12 50.02
N GLY A 535 17.41 10.71 48.78
CA GLY A 535 18.37 9.65 48.50
C GLY A 535 17.88 8.27 48.97
N GLU A 536 18.46 7.76 50.05
CA GLU A 536 18.01 6.53 50.71
C GLU A 536 17.33 6.79 52.07
N ASP A 537 17.43 8.02 52.58
CA ASP A 537 16.99 8.40 53.91
C ASP A 537 15.54 8.92 53.91
N VAL A 538 14.79 8.59 54.97
CA VAL A 538 13.46 9.16 55.21
C VAL A 538 13.62 10.41 56.07
N VAL A 539 13.29 11.58 55.50
CA VAL A 539 13.50 12.89 56.14
C VAL A 539 12.23 13.49 56.76
N GLY A 540 11.06 12.95 56.42
CA GLY A 540 9.76 13.46 56.85
C GLY A 540 8.61 12.53 56.49
N PHE A 541 7.37 12.97 56.74
CA PHE A 541 6.14 12.29 56.36
C PHE A 541 4.95 13.26 56.32
N ASN A 542 3.92 12.92 55.53
CA ASN A 542 2.68 13.68 55.46
C ASN A 542 1.50 12.85 55.98
N SER A 543 1.07 13.14 57.21
CA SER A 543 0.00 12.42 57.89
C SER A 543 -1.38 12.51 57.23
N ASN A 544 -1.58 13.42 56.26
CA ASN A 544 -2.85 13.65 55.59
C ASN A 544 -3.09 12.75 54.36
N THR A 545 -2.12 11.91 53.98
CA THR A 545 -2.24 11.08 52.76
C THR A 545 -2.86 9.71 53.04
N THR A 546 -3.39 9.09 51.98
CA THR A 546 -4.04 7.76 51.96
C THR A 546 -3.14 6.67 51.39
N GLY A 547 -1.85 6.97 51.19
CA GLY A 547 -0.81 6.03 50.76
C GLY A 547 -0.48 4.99 51.81
N TYR A 548 0.28 3.98 51.37
CA TYR A 548 0.81 2.94 52.24
C TYR A 548 1.94 3.45 53.12
N ARG A 549 2.02 2.88 54.32
CA ARG A 549 2.99 3.18 55.36
C ARG A 549 3.12 1.99 56.30
N LEU A 550 4.04 2.09 57.26
CA LEU A 550 4.01 1.24 58.46
C LEU A 550 2.80 1.62 59.35
N PRO A 551 2.18 0.66 60.07
CA PRO A 551 1.23 0.99 61.12
C PRO A 551 1.91 1.82 62.21
N THR A 552 1.15 2.66 62.92
CA THR A 552 1.68 3.29 64.15
C THR A 552 1.79 2.26 65.26
N GLU A 553 2.60 2.54 66.28
CA GLU A 553 2.71 1.69 67.46
C GLU A 553 1.34 1.51 68.15
N ALA A 554 0.51 2.56 68.11
CA ALA A 554 -0.86 2.55 68.62
C ALA A 554 -1.82 1.72 67.76
N GLU A 555 -1.80 1.87 66.44
CA GLU A 555 -2.63 1.06 65.52
C GLU A 555 -2.27 -0.43 65.60
N TRP A 556 -0.97 -0.74 65.67
CA TRP A 556 -0.47 -2.09 65.90
C TRP A 556 -0.97 -2.64 67.24
N ALA A 557 -0.82 -1.85 68.32
CA ALA A 557 -1.25 -2.25 69.66
C ALA A 557 -2.76 -2.40 69.78
N TRP A 558 -3.56 -1.58 69.09
CA TRP A 558 -5.00 -1.71 69.02
C TRP A 558 -5.37 -3.01 68.30
N THR A 559 -4.83 -3.21 67.09
CA THR A 559 -5.08 -4.39 66.25
C THR A 559 -4.68 -5.69 66.93
N ALA A 560 -3.61 -5.67 67.74
CA ALA A 560 -3.18 -6.81 68.53
C ALA A 560 -4.08 -7.07 69.76
N ARG A 561 -4.31 -6.04 70.59
CA ARG A 561 -4.78 -6.19 71.98
C ARG A 561 -6.29 -6.03 72.18
N THR A 562 -7.02 -5.36 71.30
CA THR A 562 -8.45 -5.13 71.52
C THR A 562 -9.28 -6.25 70.88
N ASP A 563 -10.38 -6.62 71.52
CA ASP A 563 -11.28 -7.69 71.05
C ASP A 563 -12.63 -7.19 70.53
N GLY A 564 -12.78 -5.86 70.40
CA GLY A 564 -14.04 -5.20 70.05
C GLY A 564 -15.07 -5.16 71.19
N SER A 565 -14.83 -5.82 72.33
CA SER A 565 -15.71 -5.78 73.52
C SER A 565 -15.25 -4.79 74.60
N GLY A 566 -14.10 -4.12 74.38
CA GLY A 566 -13.48 -3.18 75.30
C GLY A 566 -12.47 -3.83 76.26
N ASN A 567 -12.26 -5.15 76.18
CA ASN A 567 -11.19 -5.82 76.91
C ASN A 567 -9.83 -5.62 76.21
N GLN A 568 -8.76 -5.82 76.96
CA GLN A 568 -7.39 -5.76 76.47
C GLN A 568 -6.67 -7.08 76.76
N LEU A 569 -6.19 -7.73 75.72
CA LEU A 569 -5.44 -8.98 75.80
C LEU A 569 -3.99 -8.73 76.25
N LYS A 570 -3.45 -9.65 77.05
CA LYS A 570 -2.04 -9.68 77.42
C LYS A 570 -1.19 -10.39 76.34
N TYR A 571 -1.65 -11.54 75.87
CA TYR A 571 -1.10 -12.34 74.78
C TYR A 571 -2.17 -12.50 73.67
N SER A 572 -1.78 -12.91 72.46
CA SER A 572 -2.73 -13.09 71.34
C SER A 572 -3.85 -14.10 71.62
N TRP A 573 -3.63 -15.02 72.57
CA TRP A 573 -4.58 -16.06 73.01
C TRP A 573 -5.25 -15.78 74.38
N GLY A 574 -5.08 -14.58 74.96
CA GLY A 574 -5.62 -14.22 76.28
C GLY A 574 -4.55 -13.93 77.32
N ASP A 575 -4.75 -14.40 78.56
CA ASP A 575 -3.93 -14.00 79.74
C ASP A 575 -3.05 -15.11 80.33
N GLU A 576 -3.20 -16.36 79.89
CA GLU A 576 -2.52 -17.53 80.47
C GLU A 576 -1.23 -17.93 79.73
N LEU A 577 -0.37 -18.67 80.41
CA LEU A 577 0.81 -19.35 79.85
C LEU A 577 0.85 -20.80 80.35
N PRO A 578 1.38 -21.77 79.57
CA PRO A 578 2.00 -21.62 78.24
C PRO A 578 0.99 -21.24 77.14
N PRO A 579 1.45 -20.81 75.95
CA PRO A 579 0.58 -20.69 74.78
C PRO A 579 -0.15 -22.01 74.45
N PRO A 580 -1.37 -21.96 73.90
CA PRO A 580 -2.02 -23.13 73.32
C PRO A 580 -1.29 -23.59 72.04
N GLU A 581 -1.58 -24.81 71.58
CA GLU A 581 -1.07 -25.33 70.32
C GLU A 581 -1.43 -24.40 69.14
N ASN A 582 -0.48 -24.18 68.22
CA ASN A 582 -0.63 -23.32 67.04
C ASN A 582 -0.92 -21.82 67.35
N ALA A 583 -0.37 -21.28 68.44
CA ALA A 583 -0.56 -19.88 68.86
C ALA A 583 0.36 -18.86 68.16
N GLY A 584 1.47 -19.31 67.59
CA GLY A 584 2.51 -18.49 66.97
C GLY A 584 3.83 -19.25 66.83
N ASN A 585 4.83 -18.62 66.21
CA ASN A 585 6.20 -19.11 66.09
C ASN A 585 7.12 -18.39 67.08
N PHE A 586 7.86 -19.16 67.88
CA PHE A 586 8.63 -18.66 69.02
C PHE A 586 9.95 -19.42 69.20
N ALA A 587 10.81 -18.95 70.10
CA ALA A 587 11.96 -19.74 70.53
C ALA A 587 11.49 -20.96 71.34
N ASP A 588 11.41 -22.12 70.69
CA ASP A 588 10.81 -23.35 71.20
C ASP A 588 11.84 -24.50 71.38
N ILE A 589 11.36 -25.74 71.54
CA ILE A 589 12.25 -26.91 71.68
C ILE A 589 13.08 -27.23 70.42
N THR A 590 12.70 -26.74 69.25
CA THR A 590 13.48 -26.91 68.01
C THR A 590 14.71 -26.00 68.03
N ALA A 591 14.57 -24.78 68.54
CA ALA A 591 15.63 -23.78 68.65
C ALA A 591 16.61 -24.01 69.83
N GLN A 592 16.36 -25.00 70.69
CA GLN A 592 17.08 -25.23 71.97
C GLN A 592 18.61 -25.37 71.89
N ASN A 593 19.16 -25.71 70.72
CA ASN A 593 20.61 -25.86 70.51
C ASN A 593 21.27 -24.59 69.95
N TYR A 594 20.49 -23.53 69.74
CA TYR A 594 20.91 -22.27 69.12
C TYR A 594 20.58 -21.05 70.00
N LEU A 595 19.37 -21.01 70.58
CA LEU A 595 18.92 -19.93 71.45
C LEU A 595 19.07 -20.28 72.94
N GLY A 596 19.39 -19.28 73.76
CA GLY A 596 19.67 -19.46 75.20
C GLY A 596 18.44 -19.46 76.11
N GLU A 597 17.29 -18.97 75.64
CA GLU A 597 16.04 -18.90 76.40
C GLU A 597 14.88 -19.31 75.48
N ILE A 598 14.13 -20.36 75.89
CA ILE A 598 13.13 -21.04 75.06
C ILE A 598 11.90 -21.46 75.87
N MET A 599 10.79 -21.70 75.19
CA MET A 599 9.59 -22.33 75.76
C MET A 599 9.68 -23.86 75.70
N PHE A 600 10.31 -24.46 76.73
CA PHE A 600 10.53 -25.92 76.87
C PHE A 600 9.30 -26.84 76.73
N ASN A 601 8.08 -26.31 76.86
CA ASN A 601 6.83 -27.07 76.76
C ASN A 601 5.99 -26.70 75.52
N TYR A 602 6.58 -26.01 74.54
CA TYR A 602 5.95 -25.63 73.28
C TYR A 602 6.73 -26.21 72.09
N ASN A 603 6.03 -26.45 70.99
CA ASN A 603 6.62 -26.90 69.73
C ASN A 603 5.75 -26.44 68.55
N ASP A 604 6.19 -25.42 67.81
CA ASP A 604 5.55 -25.00 66.56
C ASP A 604 6.11 -25.74 65.34
N ASN A 605 7.23 -26.45 65.51
CA ASN A 605 7.99 -27.21 64.49
C ASN A 605 8.85 -26.35 63.55
N TYR A 606 9.06 -25.06 63.83
CA TYR A 606 9.87 -24.14 63.01
C TYR A 606 11.08 -23.61 63.80
N PHE A 607 12.28 -24.02 63.37
CA PHE A 607 13.55 -23.55 63.97
C PHE A 607 13.80 -22.03 63.84
N ALA A 608 13.14 -21.38 62.88
CA ALA A 608 13.24 -19.95 62.60
C ALA A 608 11.93 -19.47 61.93
N SER A 609 11.93 -18.38 61.15
CA SER A 609 10.67 -17.87 60.56
C SER A 609 9.90 -18.95 59.77
N ALA A 610 8.58 -18.97 59.95
CA ALA A 610 7.62 -19.85 59.32
C ALA A 610 6.98 -19.14 58.11
N PRO A 611 6.26 -19.88 57.23
CA PRO A 611 5.38 -19.26 56.26
C PRO A 611 4.33 -18.40 56.97
N VAL A 612 4.14 -17.18 56.48
CA VAL A 612 3.16 -16.22 57.02
C VAL A 612 1.76 -16.82 57.04
N GLY A 613 0.99 -16.56 58.10
CA GLY A 613 -0.36 -17.10 58.24
C GLY A 613 -0.48 -18.59 58.58
N SER A 614 0.60 -19.24 59.02
CA SER A 614 0.55 -20.65 59.46
C SER A 614 -0.17 -20.84 60.80
N PHE A 615 -0.18 -19.81 61.65
CA PHE A 615 -0.70 -19.87 63.02
C PHE A 615 -2.14 -19.40 63.14
N THR A 616 -2.74 -19.63 64.31
CA THR A 616 -4.10 -19.18 64.61
C THR A 616 -4.14 -17.65 64.58
N PRO A 617 -4.94 -17.02 63.69
CA PRO A 617 -5.03 -15.57 63.67
C PRO A 617 -5.77 -15.05 64.91
N ASN A 618 -5.56 -13.79 65.23
CA ASN A 618 -6.28 -13.14 66.31
C ASN A 618 -7.79 -12.98 65.99
N GLN A 619 -8.55 -12.48 66.96
CA GLN A 619 -9.98 -12.21 66.89
C GLN A 619 -10.41 -11.27 65.74
N TYR A 620 -9.49 -10.53 65.14
CA TYR A 620 -9.72 -9.72 63.95
C TYR A 620 -9.35 -10.42 62.62
N ALA A 621 -9.04 -11.71 62.67
CA ALA A 621 -8.48 -12.51 61.58
C ALA A 621 -7.09 -12.05 61.10
N ILE A 622 -6.35 -11.30 61.92
CA ILE A 622 -4.99 -10.87 61.62
C ILE A 622 -3.99 -11.90 62.15
N PHE A 623 -3.16 -12.42 61.27
CA PHE A 623 -2.16 -13.45 61.53
C PHE A 623 -0.86 -12.87 62.09
N ASP A 624 -0.10 -13.74 62.77
CA ASP A 624 1.29 -13.54 63.18
C ASP A 624 1.52 -12.37 64.20
N MET A 625 0.45 -11.71 64.67
CA MET A 625 0.50 -10.66 65.70
C MET A 625 1.11 -11.10 67.05
N ALA A 626 1.33 -12.41 67.24
CA ALA A 626 1.90 -13.01 68.44
C ALA A 626 3.44 -13.17 68.35
N GLY A 627 3.94 -13.52 67.17
CA GLY A 627 5.24 -14.15 66.92
C GLY A 627 5.32 -14.60 65.45
N ASN A 628 6.42 -15.25 65.08
CA ASN A 628 7.02 -15.32 63.72
C ASN A 628 8.14 -14.30 63.56
N VAL A 629 7.89 -13.04 63.17
CA VAL A 629 8.90 -11.98 63.25
C VAL A 629 8.39 -10.75 63.99
N SER A 630 9.29 -10.05 64.67
CA SER A 630 8.96 -8.76 65.27
C SER A 630 8.79 -7.74 64.15
N GLU A 631 7.99 -6.70 64.34
CA GLU A 631 7.59 -5.79 63.28
C GLU A 631 8.08 -4.36 63.50
N TRP A 632 8.67 -3.77 62.46
CA TRP A 632 8.86 -2.32 62.36
C TRP A 632 7.50 -1.61 62.33
N VAL A 633 7.32 -0.62 63.22
CA VAL A 633 6.19 0.32 63.19
C VAL A 633 6.69 1.74 62.91
N HIS A 634 5.79 2.66 62.55
CA HIS A 634 6.14 4.03 62.17
C HIS A 634 6.95 4.78 63.25
N ASP A 635 6.50 4.70 64.51
CA ASP A 635 6.94 5.55 65.62
C ASP A 635 8.45 5.44 65.92
N PHE A 636 9.12 6.59 66.04
CA PHE A 636 10.42 6.67 66.71
C PHE A 636 10.32 6.10 68.14
N TYR A 637 11.33 5.33 68.54
CA TYR A 637 11.37 4.73 69.86
C TYR A 637 11.69 5.79 70.93
N GLY A 638 10.67 6.13 71.71
CA GLY A 638 10.78 7.09 72.80
C GLY A 638 9.87 6.80 73.98
N ALA A 639 10.05 7.61 75.02
CA ALA A 639 9.16 7.67 76.18
C ALA A 639 8.07 8.73 75.95
N VAL A 640 7.08 8.40 75.11
CA VAL A 640 5.84 9.20 75.04
C VAL A 640 5.07 9.02 76.34
N GLY A 641 4.60 10.13 76.91
CA GLY A 641 3.93 10.17 78.21
C GLY A 641 3.21 11.49 78.38
N SER A 642 2.13 11.67 77.64
CA SER A 642 1.25 12.83 77.76
C SER A 642 0.48 12.82 79.09
N ILE A 643 -0.19 13.94 79.40
CA ILE A 643 -1.22 14.01 80.45
C ILE A 643 -2.56 14.25 79.74
N GLY A 644 -3.19 13.18 79.28
CA GLY A 644 -4.45 13.24 78.54
C GLY A 644 -4.73 11.95 77.76
N ILE A 645 -5.70 12.05 76.85
CA ILE A 645 -5.93 11.07 75.79
C ILE A 645 -5.10 11.51 74.57
N GLU A 646 -4.45 10.57 73.90
CA GLU A 646 -3.66 10.82 72.69
C GLU A 646 -4.47 10.40 71.45
N ILE A 647 -4.80 11.35 70.57
CA ILE A 647 -5.62 11.12 69.37
C ILE A 647 -4.72 10.83 68.17
N ASP A 648 -4.98 9.71 67.46
CA ASP A 648 -4.22 9.22 66.28
C ASP A 648 -2.69 9.42 66.35
N PRO A 649 -2.01 8.98 67.44
CA PRO A 649 -0.60 9.30 67.66
C PRO A 649 0.34 8.60 66.66
N LEU A 650 1.32 9.36 66.18
CA LEU A 650 2.37 8.92 65.23
C LEU A 650 3.75 8.73 65.91
N GLY A 651 3.79 8.79 67.24
CA GLY A 651 5.02 8.71 68.03
C GLY A 651 5.69 10.07 68.30
N PRO A 652 6.95 10.07 68.79
CA PRO A 652 7.78 11.28 68.90
C PRO A 652 8.13 11.85 67.51
N GLU A 653 8.26 13.17 67.41
CA GLU A 653 8.71 13.84 66.16
C GLU A 653 10.17 13.52 65.79
N LEU A 654 11.00 13.14 66.77
CA LEU A 654 12.43 12.88 66.60
C LEU A 654 12.87 11.69 67.48
N GLY A 655 13.76 10.85 66.95
CA GLY A 655 14.43 9.77 67.68
C GLY A 655 15.72 9.33 66.99
N GLN A 656 16.44 8.40 67.63
CA GLN A 656 17.59 7.70 67.01
C GLN A 656 17.20 6.33 66.46
N PHE A 657 16.30 5.62 67.16
CA PHE A 657 15.87 4.27 66.84
C PHE A 657 14.38 4.29 66.51
N HIS A 658 13.91 3.35 65.68
CA HIS A 658 12.48 3.11 65.50
C HIS A 658 11.98 2.00 66.43
N THR A 659 10.68 2.02 66.71
CA THR A 659 10.05 1.04 67.60
C THR A 659 9.83 -0.27 66.87
N ILE A 660 10.07 -1.38 67.58
CA ILE A 660 9.80 -2.74 67.15
C ILE A 660 8.71 -3.34 68.06
N ARG A 661 7.77 -4.07 67.47
CA ARG A 661 6.56 -4.60 68.13
C ARG A 661 6.36 -6.09 67.83
N GLY A 662 5.51 -6.76 68.62
CA GLY A 662 5.32 -8.20 68.53
C GLY A 662 6.48 -9.01 69.13
N SER A 663 6.48 -10.30 68.86
CA SER A 663 7.54 -11.24 69.23
C SER A 663 8.09 -11.92 67.98
N SER A 664 9.04 -12.83 68.13
CA SER A 664 9.65 -13.53 66.98
C SER A 664 10.02 -14.98 67.31
N TRP A 665 10.41 -15.73 66.28
CA TRP A 665 11.06 -17.04 66.39
C TRP A 665 12.31 -17.02 67.30
N ALA A 666 12.90 -15.85 67.56
CA ALA A 666 14.04 -15.66 68.44
C ALA A 666 13.67 -15.40 69.93
N HIS A 667 12.39 -15.23 70.26
CA HIS A 667 11.92 -14.86 71.60
C HIS A 667 11.20 -16.02 72.32
N GLY A 668 11.56 -16.27 73.58
CA GLY A 668 11.01 -17.39 74.38
C GLY A 668 10.56 -17.06 75.81
N ALA A 669 10.74 -15.81 76.27
CA ALA A 669 10.46 -15.43 77.66
C ALA A 669 9.13 -14.69 77.84
N VAL A 670 8.63 -14.70 79.08
CA VAL A 670 7.35 -14.08 79.50
C VAL A 670 7.32 -12.55 79.23
N THR A 671 8.48 -11.92 79.11
CA THR A 671 8.60 -10.49 78.83
C THR A 671 8.21 -10.19 77.37
N GLU A 672 8.71 -10.96 76.42
CA GLU A 672 8.63 -10.71 74.98
C GLU A 672 7.37 -11.28 74.33
N MET A 673 6.74 -12.31 74.92
CA MET A 673 5.48 -12.89 74.43
C MET A 673 4.28 -11.92 74.50
N ARG A 674 4.36 -10.85 75.29
CA ARG A 674 3.22 -9.97 75.61
C ARG A 674 3.00 -8.95 74.50
N LEU A 675 1.76 -8.73 74.12
CA LEU A 675 1.38 -7.75 73.10
C LEU A 675 1.68 -6.28 73.50
N SER A 676 2.04 -6.03 74.75
CA SER A 676 2.54 -4.75 75.23
C SER A 676 4.05 -4.56 75.04
N PHE A 677 4.82 -5.62 74.73
CA PHE A 677 6.28 -5.61 74.62
C PHE A 677 6.80 -4.62 73.55
N ARG A 678 7.73 -3.75 73.95
CA ARG A 678 8.39 -2.76 73.07
C ARG A 678 9.89 -3.05 73.02
N ASP A 679 10.41 -3.22 71.81
CA ASP A 679 11.84 -3.25 71.50
C ASP A 679 12.19 -2.09 70.55
N PHE A 680 13.45 -1.98 70.14
CA PHE A 680 13.90 -0.88 69.28
C PHE A 680 15.10 -1.27 68.40
N GLY A 681 15.30 -0.56 67.30
CA GLY A 681 16.43 -0.78 66.40
C GLY A 681 16.64 0.30 65.35
N GLU A 682 17.61 0.04 64.48
CA GLU A 682 18.05 0.89 63.37
C GLU A 682 18.57 -0.05 62.25
N GLU A 683 19.51 -0.92 62.63
CA GLU A 683 20.10 -1.96 61.77
C GLU A 683 19.13 -3.12 61.42
N PRO A 684 19.32 -3.78 60.26
CA PRO A 684 18.66 -5.04 59.91
C PRO A 684 18.84 -6.17 60.94
N ARG A 685 17.82 -7.02 61.08
CA ARG A 685 17.80 -8.24 61.93
C ARG A 685 17.16 -9.42 61.18
N ASP A 686 17.53 -10.64 61.55
CA ASP A 686 16.95 -11.90 61.06
C ASP A 686 15.60 -12.28 61.73
N ASP A 687 15.24 -11.58 62.82
CA ASP A 687 13.99 -11.76 63.54
C ASP A 687 13.04 -10.56 63.45
N VAL A 688 13.33 -9.59 62.57
CA VAL A 688 12.51 -8.37 62.38
C VAL A 688 12.12 -8.18 60.91
N GLY A 689 10.82 -8.11 60.67
CA GLY A 689 10.18 -7.75 59.40
C GLY A 689 9.20 -6.60 59.57
N PHE A 690 8.11 -6.60 58.81
CA PHE A 690 7.06 -5.57 58.91
C PHE A 690 5.72 -6.00 58.29
N ARG A 691 4.70 -5.20 58.55
CA ARG A 691 3.40 -5.25 57.87
C ARG A 691 2.97 -3.85 57.41
N VAL A 692 2.03 -3.73 56.49
CA VAL A 692 1.65 -2.45 55.87
C VAL A 692 0.27 -1.97 56.32
N ALA A 693 0.10 -0.65 56.38
CA ALA A 693 -1.16 0.02 56.68
C ALA A 693 -1.38 1.22 55.74
N ARG A 694 -2.61 1.71 55.64
CA ARG A 694 -2.98 2.98 54.99
C ARG A 694 -4.28 3.52 55.56
N TYR A 695 -4.45 4.85 55.59
CA TYR A 695 -5.72 5.43 56.01
C TYR A 695 -6.82 5.21 54.97
N LEU A 696 -8.08 5.18 55.43
CA LEU A 696 -9.26 5.34 54.59
C LEU A 696 -9.32 6.79 54.08
N GLU A 697 -9.89 6.97 52.89
CA GLU A 697 -10.20 8.27 52.27
C GLU A 697 -11.43 8.94 52.91
#